data_AF-A0A3D4P1R2-F1
#
_entry.id   AF-A0A3D4P1R2-F1
#
_cell.length_a   1.000
_cell.length_b   1.000
_cell.length_c   1.000
_cell.angle_alpha   90.00
_cell.angle_beta   90.00
_cell.angle_gamma   90.00
#
_symmetry.space_group_name_H-M   'P 1'
#
loop_
_entity.id
_entity.type
_entity.pdbx_description
1 polymer ?
#
loop_
_entity_poly.entity_id
_entity_poly.type
_entity_poly.pdbx_seq_one_letter_code
_entity_poly.pdbx_strand_id
1 'polypeptide(L)'
;KKMSGRFFRFWSLLFLACICLHGEVLQVPAKFASIKSAVAAAVDGDAVEVDDGCYFEGNIVLDRAITLRAKNAFQTVIYGEVQSGLQNAIFIIRAPVAIEGFILKNGDSGIVQRGSPDVAWSARNLAVLNMREEAISINAAAGNVGRGAFSGIIIDNCRTGFSTNDAHSMEVSHSLVANCPTAFAGYDHIFFRVEKATVWNCRRVFEESEEPLPDPKTSVISRGRDIEVLDPILMTNDKLGLWPEGLSSESWAPANGDSPGPIIRGLVLAIAGDVYNRLKAYPRAAQFFKTALSLGQKTGSDEVIWRAYAGLARSYEEMDEGRAALEHYRNAVRLVERLRGKLPMRVYNPGFFKDKSQVYVSLIHQLHEMYKEEPLPAYLEEAFAVAEKSRARGFLDSLEEAGLDFAPALGPEVVAEGKRLSALVSRFQVVLQTQNLSRSKRAGLLVELGKVENAYRDLMIRMRRDAPSHADRHYPGSLMFEEVRYKLLPEGTALLEFVLGDEFSFAFWATRDSLLLSPLPPAAQIYGLVHNYIKFLTLKNPRDFLAEEGSCRLFDILLGPFRDRLGRGVQRIIIIPDGHLFYLPFESLMIRGDDGRPARFLIEDLEISYSPSASALVRLMERDRYRLPRKGLLAVSAPKVPVSKNYLFGYLIEPSELKHARPEVEAISGLFESDQRTILEGSQADETSLKRLPLGDYRFIHLAVHGIFDDQNWRWSGLLLWRDKYSADDGVLQLRDIFLLDFRSDLVVLSACQSGKGTLETGEGILGLTGGFLFAGSRAVLVSLWNIDDRSTAVFMSNLYRHLANGESSSRALQKAKVEMIRSRFSHPFYWAAFSLIGDPLSYSISK
;
A
#
# COMPACT_ATOMS: atom_id res chain seq x y z
N LYS A 1 -15.02 35.88 12.53
CA LYS A 1 -15.30 34.43 12.38
C LYS A 1 -14.39 33.52 13.22
N LYS A 2 -13.06 33.73 13.35
CA LYS A 2 -12.20 32.93 14.26
C LYS A 2 -12.47 33.12 15.77
N MET A 3 -13.01 34.26 16.20
CA MET A 3 -13.34 34.52 17.61
C MET A 3 -14.62 33.80 18.11
N SER A 4 -15.60 33.55 17.23
CA SER A 4 -16.86 32.90 17.65
C SER A 4 -16.69 31.40 17.91
N GLY A 5 -15.78 30.73 17.19
CA GLY A 5 -15.46 29.31 17.41
C GLY A 5 -14.77 29.05 18.75
N ARG A 6 -13.86 29.94 19.18
CA ARG A 6 -13.22 29.84 20.51
C ARG A 6 -14.19 30.11 21.65
N PHE A 7 -15.13 31.03 21.45
CA PHE A 7 -16.15 31.37 22.44
C PHE A 7 -17.17 30.24 22.62
N PHE A 8 -17.62 29.62 21.52
CA PHE A 8 -18.50 28.46 21.59
C PHE A 8 -17.79 27.23 22.17
N ARG A 9 -16.51 27.00 21.81
CA ARG A 9 -15.66 25.95 22.40
C ARG A 9 -15.52 26.06 23.91
N PHE A 10 -15.38 27.28 24.44
CA PHE A 10 -15.28 27.49 25.89
C PHE A 10 -16.56 27.06 26.61
N TRP A 11 -17.73 27.41 26.08
CA TRP A 11 -19.02 27.04 26.67
C TRP A 11 -19.37 25.57 26.46
N SER A 12 -19.03 24.96 25.32
CA SER A 12 -19.20 23.52 25.13
C SER A 12 -18.26 22.73 26.04
N LEU A 13 -17.01 23.15 26.24
CA LEU A 13 -16.09 22.56 27.22
C LEU A 13 -16.61 22.69 28.66
N LEU A 14 -17.17 23.85 29.03
CA LEU A 14 -17.76 24.07 30.35
C LEU A 14 -18.99 23.17 30.57
N PHE A 15 -19.85 23.05 29.56
CA PHE A 15 -21.05 22.22 29.61
C PHE A 15 -20.73 20.71 29.58
N LEU A 16 -19.70 20.31 28.83
CA LEU A 16 -19.16 18.94 28.84
C LEU A 16 -18.52 18.59 30.19
N ALA A 17 -17.73 19.49 30.77
CA ALA A 17 -17.15 19.31 32.10
C ALA A 17 -18.22 19.18 33.20
N CYS A 18 -19.38 19.83 33.04
CA CYS A 18 -20.51 19.67 33.95
C CYS A 18 -21.29 18.34 33.77
N ILE A 19 -21.16 17.65 32.62
CA ILE A 19 -21.84 16.38 32.32
C ILE A 19 -20.91 15.18 32.56
N CYS A 20 -19.60 15.34 32.39
CA CYS A 20 -18.57 14.38 32.74
C CYS A 20 -18.32 14.39 34.25
N LEU A 21 -19.25 13.86 35.04
CA LEU A 21 -19.20 13.97 36.51
C LEU A 21 -17.90 13.42 37.16
N HIS A 22 -17.02 12.70 36.45
CA HIS A 22 -15.72 12.22 36.96
C HIS A 22 -14.57 12.05 35.92
N GLY A 23 -14.63 12.57 34.68
CA GLY A 23 -13.61 12.28 33.63
C GLY A 23 -13.08 13.49 32.82
N GLU A 24 -11.94 13.33 32.15
CA GLU A 24 -11.21 14.36 31.36
C GLU A 24 -11.65 14.40 29.88
N VAL A 25 -11.51 15.56 29.23
CA VAL A 25 -11.60 15.68 27.76
C VAL A 25 -10.21 15.49 27.13
N LEU A 26 -10.01 14.39 26.42
CA LEU A 26 -8.79 14.07 25.69
C LEU A 26 -8.87 14.62 24.26
N GLN A 27 -8.01 15.58 23.94
CA GLN A 27 -8.06 16.30 22.65
C GLN A 27 -7.08 15.75 21.62
N VAL A 28 -7.57 15.51 20.40
CA VAL A 28 -6.80 15.00 19.26
C VAL A 28 -6.85 16.03 18.12
N PRO A 29 -5.71 16.53 17.60
CA PRO A 29 -4.34 16.05 17.81
C PRO A 29 -3.56 16.78 18.93
N ALA A 30 -4.21 17.69 19.66
CA ALA A 30 -3.52 18.63 20.55
C ALA A 30 -2.76 17.96 21.70
N LYS A 31 -3.36 16.98 22.38
CA LYS A 31 -2.75 16.21 23.47
C LYS A 31 -2.28 14.83 23.03
N PHE A 32 -2.94 14.23 22.05
CA PHE A 32 -2.64 12.90 21.53
C PHE A 32 -2.38 12.97 20.04
N ALA A 33 -1.35 12.28 19.56
CA ALA A 33 -0.97 12.32 18.15
C ALA A 33 -2.00 11.66 17.22
N SER A 34 -2.95 10.91 17.78
CA SER A 34 -3.88 10.08 17.03
C SER A 34 -5.16 9.77 17.82
N ILE A 35 -6.25 9.39 17.15
CA ILE A 35 -7.52 9.03 17.81
C ILE A 35 -7.31 7.76 18.65
N LYS A 36 -6.54 6.80 18.11
CA LYS A 36 -6.18 5.56 18.81
C LYS A 36 -5.43 5.82 20.11
N SER A 37 -4.43 6.69 20.10
CA SER A 37 -3.64 7.00 21.29
C SER A 37 -4.46 7.71 22.37
N ALA A 38 -5.40 8.57 21.98
CA ALA A 38 -6.35 9.17 22.92
C ALA A 38 -7.30 8.13 23.52
N VAL A 39 -7.90 7.26 22.71
CA VAL A 39 -8.77 6.20 23.22
C VAL A 39 -8.01 5.20 24.09
N ALA A 40 -6.76 4.88 23.75
CA ALA A 40 -5.92 4.00 24.56
C ALA A 40 -5.55 4.61 25.93
N ALA A 41 -5.56 5.94 26.05
CA ALA A 41 -5.29 6.66 27.29
C ALA A 41 -6.56 7.00 28.09
N ALA A 42 -7.74 6.88 27.49
CA ALA A 42 -9.02 7.21 28.10
C ALA A 42 -9.40 6.25 29.23
N VAL A 43 -9.88 6.80 30.35
CA VAL A 43 -10.48 6.06 31.46
C VAL A 43 -11.99 6.27 31.52
N ASP A 44 -12.68 5.55 32.40
CA ASP A 44 -14.13 5.60 32.52
C ASP A 44 -14.60 7.01 32.92
N GLY A 45 -15.45 7.62 32.07
CA GLY A 45 -15.95 8.99 32.25
C GLY A 45 -15.28 10.02 31.33
N ASP A 46 -14.16 9.68 30.69
CA ASP A 46 -13.48 10.56 29.74
C ASP A 46 -14.27 10.74 28.44
N ALA A 47 -14.05 11.87 27.77
CA ALA A 47 -14.52 12.13 26.42
C ALA A 47 -13.33 12.33 25.48
N VAL A 48 -13.31 11.64 24.35
CA VAL A 48 -12.31 11.90 23.30
C VAL A 48 -12.90 12.90 22.31
N GLU A 49 -12.35 14.10 22.29
CA GLU A 49 -12.67 15.16 21.34
C GLU A 49 -11.62 15.14 20.23
N VAL A 50 -12.07 14.82 19.02
CA VAL A 50 -11.22 14.83 17.84
C VAL A 50 -11.57 16.06 17.03
N ASP A 51 -10.62 16.95 16.79
CA ASP A 51 -10.80 18.14 15.96
C ASP A 51 -11.19 17.79 14.50
N ASP A 52 -11.69 18.78 13.75
CA ASP A 52 -11.93 18.63 12.30
C ASP A 52 -10.60 18.35 11.58
N GLY A 53 -10.57 17.35 10.71
CA GLY A 53 -9.34 17.03 10.00
C GLY A 53 -9.34 15.71 9.25
N CYS A 54 -8.28 15.50 8.49
CA CYS A 54 -7.99 14.20 7.89
C CYS A 54 -7.09 13.41 8.85
N TYR A 55 -7.60 12.31 9.38
CA TYR A 55 -6.90 11.43 10.31
C TYR A 55 -6.48 10.18 9.55
N PHE A 56 -5.17 10.05 9.36
CA PHE A 56 -4.59 9.03 8.48
C PHE A 56 -4.52 7.64 9.10
N GLU A 57 -5.06 7.46 10.31
CA GLU A 57 -5.40 6.14 10.84
C GLU A 57 -6.54 5.54 9.99
N GLY A 58 -6.23 4.62 9.07
CA GLY A 58 -7.25 3.95 8.25
C GLY A 58 -8.05 4.83 7.26
N ASN A 59 -7.60 6.07 6.97
CA ASN A 59 -8.21 7.06 6.07
C ASN A 59 -9.54 7.61 6.59
N ILE A 60 -9.59 7.91 7.87
CA ILE A 60 -10.75 8.55 8.46
C ILE A 60 -10.71 10.04 8.11
N VAL A 61 -11.73 10.54 7.41
CA VAL A 61 -11.92 11.98 7.17
C VAL A 61 -13.04 12.46 8.09
N LEU A 62 -12.76 13.42 8.97
CA LEU A 62 -13.74 13.95 9.91
C LEU A 62 -14.28 15.29 9.39
N ASP A 63 -15.60 15.35 9.18
CA ASP A 63 -16.34 16.54 8.71
C ASP A 63 -16.54 17.58 9.82
N ARG A 64 -16.58 17.13 11.07
CA ARG A 64 -16.73 17.95 12.27
C ARG A 64 -16.02 17.30 13.45
N ALA A 65 -15.81 18.09 14.50
CA ALA A 65 -15.21 17.60 15.71
C ALA A 65 -16.13 16.55 16.31
N ILE A 66 -15.64 15.31 16.37
CA ILE A 66 -16.43 14.21 16.93
C ILE A 66 -16.15 14.14 18.43
N THR A 67 -17.22 13.94 19.20
CA THR A 67 -17.10 13.58 20.62
C THR A 67 -17.48 12.13 20.75
N LEU A 68 -16.49 11.29 21.08
CA LEU A 68 -16.71 9.90 21.39
C LEU A 68 -17.02 9.79 22.88
N ARG A 69 -18.21 9.27 23.22
CA ARG A 69 -18.65 9.04 24.59
C ARG A 69 -18.88 7.54 24.81
N ALA A 70 -18.05 6.91 25.62
CA ALA A 70 -18.21 5.53 26.02
C ALA A 70 -18.30 5.45 27.54
N LYS A 71 -19.24 4.64 28.06
CA LYS A 71 -19.36 4.41 29.51
C LYS A 71 -18.17 3.63 30.07
N ASN A 72 -17.48 2.87 29.19
CA ASN A 72 -16.19 2.20 29.36
C ASN A 72 -15.37 2.36 28.08
N ALA A 73 -14.41 3.29 28.03
CA ALA A 73 -13.59 3.55 26.82
C ALA A 73 -12.74 2.32 26.40
N PHE A 74 -12.46 1.40 27.34
CA PHE A 74 -11.79 0.12 27.12
C PHE A 74 -12.50 -0.83 26.12
N GLN A 75 -13.77 -0.58 25.77
CA GLN A 75 -14.57 -1.47 24.92
C GLN A 75 -15.03 -0.85 23.58
N THR A 76 -14.68 0.40 23.29
CA THR A 76 -14.90 0.99 21.95
C THR A 76 -13.56 1.07 21.24
N VAL A 77 -13.19 0.05 20.48
CA VAL A 77 -11.87 0.00 19.83
C VAL A 77 -11.97 0.69 18.48
N ILE A 78 -11.18 1.75 18.31
CA ILE A 78 -11.05 2.50 17.05
C ILE A 78 -9.99 1.82 16.17
N TYR A 79 -10.24 0.53 15.85
CA TYR A 79 -9.67 -0.35 14.80
C TYR A 79 -9.20 -1.76 15.28
N GLY A 80 -9.82 -2.85 14.76
CA GLY A 80 -9.32 -4.24 14.52
C GLY A 80 -8.61 -5.10 15.61
N GLU A 81 -8.98 -6.39 15.84
CA GLU A 81 -8.67 -7.23 17.04
C GLU A 81 -7.33 -8.05 17.11
N VAL A 82 -7.05 -8.53 18.34
CA VAL A 82 -5.86 -9.03 19.06
C VAL A 82 -5.57 -10.56 19.01
N GLN A 83 -6.28 -11.45 18.29
CA GLN A 83 -6.09 -12.92 18.50
C GLN A 83 -5.98 -13.89 17.30
N SER A 84 -6.00 -13.48 16.03
CA SER A 84 -5.86 -14.43 14.90
C SER A 84 -5.09 -13.95 13.66
N GLY A 85 -4.40 -12.82 13.73
CA GLY A 85 -3.52 -12.38 12.63
C GLY A 85 -4.26 -11.91 11.36
N LEU A 86 -5.50 -11.43 11.47
CA LEU A 86 -6.26 -10.82 10.36
C LEU A 86 -6.86 -9.47 10.81
N GLN A 87 -6.58 -8.38 10.08
CA GLN A 87 -6.86 -6.98 10.44
C GLN A 87 -8.20 -6.43 9.89
N ASN A 88 -9.36 -6.84 10.41
CA ASN A 88 -10.56 -6.75 9.55
C ASN A 88 -11.53 -5.55 9.70
N ALA A 89 -11.39 -4.57 10.63
CA ALA A 89 -12.43 -3.53 10.82
C ALA A 89 -11.93 -2.15 11.31
N ILE A 90 -12.51 -1.04 10.79
CA ILE A 90 -12.18 0.35 11.18
C ILE A 90 -12.71 0.72 12.58
N PHE A 91 -13.93 0.34 12.90
CA PHE A 91 -14.52 0.51 14.23
C PHE A 91 -14.97 -0.84 14.77
N ILE A 92 -14.54 -1.17 15.99
CA ILE A 92 -15.07 -2.30 16.74
C ILE A 92 -15.85 -1.81 17.96
N ILE A 93 -17.14 -2.10 17.99
CA ILE A 93 -18.04 -1.70 19.07
C ILE A 93 -18.24 -2.89 20.01
N ARG A 94 -17.87 -2.73 21.28
CA ARG A 94 -18.10 -3.72 22.34
C ARG A 94 -18.86 -3.17 23.54
N ALA A 95 -19.18 -1.88 23.53
CA ALA A 95 -19.95 -1.19 24.55
C ALA A 95 -20.99 -0.24 23.91
N PRO A 96 -22.05 0.16 24.65
CA PRO A 96 -23.02 1.11 24.13
C PRO A 96 -22.37 2.44 23.71
N VAL A 97 -22.65 2.89 22.48
CA VAL A 97 -22.07 4.10 21.89
C VAL A 97 -23.02 4.75 20.88
N ALA A 98 -22.95 6.08 20.77
CA ALA A 98 -23.58 6.83 19.68
C ALA A 98 -22.48 7.47 18.82
N ILE A 99 -22.59 7.33 17.50
CA ILE A 99 -21.59 7.84 16.55
C ILE A 99 -22.25 8.76 15.54
N GLU A 100 -21.64 9.92 15.28
CA GLU A 100 -22.22 10.94 14.40
C GLU A 100 -21.16 11.73 13.62
N GLY A 101 -21.40 11.98 12.32
CA GLY A 101 -20.71 13.06 11.57
C GLY A 101 -19.31 12.74 11.03
N PHE A 102 -19.03 11.49 10.65
CA PHE A 102 -17.71 11.04 10.18
C PHE A 102 -17.77 10.36 8.82
N ILE A 103 -16.62 10.24 8.14
CA ILE A 103 -16.45 9.51 6.89
C ILE A 103 -15.41 8.40 7.10
N LEU A 104 -15.82 7.16 6.88
CA LEU A 104 -14.96 5.98 6.87
C LEU A 104 -14.67 5.59 5.43
N LYS A 105 -13.41 5.32 5.09
CA LYS A 105 -13.11 4.76 3.78
C LYS A 105 -11.91 3.84 3.71
N ASN A 106 -11.87 3.02 2.67
CA ASN A 106 -10.70 2.24 2.25
C ASN A 106 -10.17 1.28 3.33
N GLY A 107 -11.05 0.72 4.18
CA GLY A 107 -10.72 -0.33 5.14
C GLY A 107 -11.18 -1.71 4.67
N ASP A 108 -10.81 -2.76 5.42
CA ASP A 108 -11.35 -4.09 5.15
C ASP A 108 -12.84 -4.13 5.51
N SER A 109 -13.22 -3.77 6.73
CA SER A 109 -14.63 -3.51 7.11
C SER A 109 -14.77 -2.13 7.76
N GLY A 110 -15.93 -1.51 7.66
CA GLY A 110 -16.20 -0.20 8.26
C GLY A 110 -16.43 -0.28 9.76
N ILE A 111 -17.65 -0.61 10.19
CA ILE A 111 -18.03 -0.71 11.61
C ILE A 111 -18.50 -2.14 11.91
N VAL A 112 -17.91 -2.78 12.91
CA VAL A 112 -18.25 -4.14 13.33
C VAL A 112 -18.55 -4.18 14.82
N GLN A 113 -19.69 -4.71 15.23
CA GLN A 113 -19.95 -5.01 16.64
C GLN A 113 -19.45 -6.42 16.98
N ARG A 114 -18.75 -6.60 18.11
CA ARG A 114 -18.37 -7.93 18.65
C ARG A 114 -18.45 -8.01 20.18
N GLY A 115 -19.08 -9.06 20.71
CA GLY A 115 -18.72 -9.63 22.01
C GLY A 115 -19.43 -9.15 23.27
N SER A 116 -20.71 -8.74 23.24
CA SER A 116 -21.50 -8.66 24.48
C SER A 116 -23.03 -8.72 24.24
N PRO A 117 -23.79 -9.45 25.07
CA PRO A 117 -25.25 -9.61 24.98
C PRO A 117 -26.06 -8.33 24.84
N ASP A 118 -25.63 -7.27 25.53
CA ASP A 118 -26.46 -6.10 25.83
C ASP A 118 -25.97 -4.80 25.17
N VAL A 119 -25.17 -4.90 24.10
CA VAL A 119 -24.62 -3.71 23.42
C VAL A 119 -25.69 -3.07 22.53
N ALA A 120 -26.11 -1.86 22.90
CA ALA A 120 -26.97 -1.02 22.07
C ALA A 120 -26.16 0.15 21.51
N TRP A 121 -26.17 0.33 20.20
CA TRP A 121 -25.46 1.41 19.55
C TRP A 121 -26.27 2.06 18.42
N SER A 122 -25.90 3.29 18.10
CA SER A 122 -26.54 4.03 17.02
C SER A 122 -25.50 4.80 16.20
N ALA A 123 -25.74 4.90 14.90
CA ALA A 123 -24.95 5.76 14.03
C ALA A 123 -25.87 6.67 13.21
N ARG A 124 -25.49 7.93 13.09
CA ARG A 124 -26.21 8.93 12.29
C ARG A 124 -25.28 9.78 11.45
N ASN A 125 -25.75 10.27 10.30
CA ASN A 125 -25.01 11.21 9.46
C ASN A 125 -23.58 10.74 9.16
N LEU A 126 -23.45 9.55 8.58
CA LEU A 126 -22.18 8.86 8.35
C LEU A 126 -22.04 8.48 6.87
N ALA A 127 -20.83 8.55 6.34
CA ALA A 127 -20.50 7.93 5.05
C ALA A 127 -19.46 6.81 5.22
N VAL A 128 -19.70 5.64 4.62
CA VAL A 128 -18.81 4.49 4.61
C VAL A 128 -18.51 4.11 3.17
N LEU A 129 -17.27 4.25 2.73
CA LEU A 129 -16.89 4.16 1.32
C LEU A 129 -15.81 3.10 1.10
N ASN A 130 -15.83 2.39 -0.02
CA ASN A 130 -14.69 1.57 -0.48
C ASN A 130 -14.23 0.48 0.52
N MET A 131 -15.14 -0.16 1.24
CA MET A 131 -14.80 -1.28 2.15
C MET A 131 -14.62 -2.58 1.37
N ARG A 132 -13.55 -3.35 1.66
CA ARG A 132 -13.28 -4.62 0.96
C ARG A 132 -14.28 -5.72 1.30
N GLU A 133 -14.82 -5.68 2.51
CA GLU A 133 -15.79 -6.61 3.09
C GLU A 133 -17.07 -5.85 3.48
N GLU A 134 -17.36 -5.69 4.76
CA GLU A 134 -18.65 -5.19 5.24
C GLU A 134 -18.55 -3.71 5.62
N ALA A 135 -19.50 -2.87 5.19
CA ALA A 135 -19.54 -1.47 5.61
C ALA A 135 -20.01 -1.33 7.07
N ILE A 136 -21.14 -1.94 7.43
CA ILE A 136 -21.65 -1.97 8.81
C ILE A 136 -22.14 -3.39 9.13
N SER A 137 -21.62 -3.98 10.20
CA SER A 137 -21.88 -5.37 10.57
C SER A 137 -22.15 -5.55 12.06
N ILE A 138 -23.18 -6.33 12.41
CA ILE A 138 -23.38 -6.87 13.76
C ILE A 138 -23.20 -8.38 13.69
N ASN A 139 -22.11 -8.89 14.28
CA ASN A 139 -21.76 -10.31 14.23
C ASN A 139 -21.37 -10.85 15.61
N ALA A 140 -22.06 -11.88 16.10
CA ALA A 140 -21.80 -12.44 17.41
C ALA A 140 -21.92 -13.98 17.53
N ALA A 141 -20.81 -14.66 17.77
CA ALA A 141 -20.77 -16.12 17.86
C ALA A 141 -21.45 -16.75 19.12
N ALA A 142 -22.13 -15.96 19.97
CA ALA A 142 -22.63 -16.41 21.28
C ALA A 142 -24.15 -16.20 21.44
N GLY A 143 -24.92 -16.32 20.36
CA GLY A 143 -26.37 -16.15 20.30
C GLY A 143 -26.81 -14.75 19.85
N ASN A 144 -28.13 -14.54 19.74
CA ASN A 144 -28.75 -13.28 19.32
C ASN A 144 -28.42 -12.09 20.22
N VAL A 145 -27.34 -11.38 19.91
CA VAL A 145 -26.85 -10.29 20.76
C VAL A 145 -26.51 -9.06 19.95
N GLY A 146 -26.59 -7.88 20.57
CA GLY A 146 -26.33 -6.61 19.89
C GLY A 146 -27.53 -5.96 19.22
N ARG A 147 -27.65 -4.65 19.39
CA ARG A 147 -28.72 -3.82 18.84
C ARG A 147 -28.14 -2.59 18.16
N GLY A 148 -28.46 -2.37 16.89
CA GLY A 148 -28.01 -1.21 16.11
C GLY A 148 -29.16 -0.41 15.51
N ALA A 149 -29.12 0.91 15.65
CA ALA A 149 -30.05 1.84 14.98
C ALA A 149 -29.29 2.85 14.09
N PHE A 150 -29.64 2.88 12.81
CA PHE A 150 -28.91 3.57 11.74
C PHE A 150 -29.82 4.54 11.01
N SER A 151 -29.39 5.81 10.87
CA SER A 151 -30.16 6.82 10.16
C SER A 151 -29.28 7.81 9.40
N GLY A 152 -29.58 8.10 8.14
CA GLY A 152 -28.76 9.04 7.37
C GLY A 152 -27.37 8.47 7.05
N ILE A 153 -27.28 7.19 6.67
CA ILE A 153 -26.02 6.53 6.32
C ILE A 153 -25.87 6.48 4.80
N ILE A 154 -24.69 6.86 4.31
CA ILE A 154 -24.25 6.61 2.93
C ILE A 154 -23.31 5.43 2.95
N ILE A 155 -23.57 4.44 2.10
CA ILE A 155 -22.61 3.40 1.80
C ILE A 155 -22.38 3.39 0.29
N ASP A 156 -21.13 3.47 -0.13
CA ASP A 156 -20.77 3.43 -1.55
C ASP A 156 -19.57 2.52 -1.80
N ASN A 157 -19.64 1.71 -2.86
CA ASN A 157 -18.55 0.88 -3.35
C ASN A 157 -17.97 -0.07 -2.28
N CYS A 158 -18.83 -0.69 -1.48
CA CYS A 158 -18.45 -1.68 -0.46
C CYS A 158 -18.89 -3.08 -0.93
N ARG A 159 -18.23 -4.17 -0.49
CA ARG A 159 -18.66 -5.53 -0.88
C ARG A 159 -20.06 -5.85 -0.32
N THR A 160 -20.30 -5.50 0.94
CA THR A 160 -21.63 -5.59 1.57
C THR A 160 -21.96 -4.29 2.29
N GLY A 161 -23.20 -3.81 2.14
CA GLY A 161 -23.69 -2.60 2.82
C GLY A 161 -23.90 -2.81 4.33
N PHE A 162 -25.11 -3.21 4.70
CA PHE A 162 -25.42 -3.62 6.07
C PHE A 162 -25.46 -5.13 6.16
N SER A 163 -24.81 -5.70 7.18
CA SER A 163 -24.86 -7.14 7.44
C SER A 163 -25.14 -7.48 8.91
N THR A 164 -25.83 -8.60 9.12
CA THR A 164 -25.98 -9.22 10.45
C THR A 164 -25.71 -10.71 10.40
N ASN A 165 -25.05 -11.23 11.43
CA ASN A 165 -24.99 -12.65 11.75
C ASN A 165 -25.17 -12.82 13.27
N ASP A 166 -26.21 -13.52 13.73
CA ASP A 166 -26.52 -13.67 15.16
C ASP A 166 -26.87 -12.34 15.90
N ALA A 167 -27.59 -11.43 15.23
CA ALA A 167 -27.95 -10.13 15.83
C ALA A 167 -29.29 -10.15 16.58
N HIS A 168 -29.38 -9.41 17.69
CA HIS A 168 -30.67 -9.16 18.34
C HIS A 168 -31.52 -8.16 17.53
N SER A 169 -30.99 -6.98 17.19
CA SER A 169 -31.73 -6.06 16.31
C SER A 169 -30.85 -5.18 15.41
N MET A 170 -31.30 -4.95 14.18
CA MET A 170 -30.76 -3.94 13.27
C MET A 170 -31.90 -3.13 12.65
N GLU A 171 -31.86 -1.81 12.83
CA GLU A 171 -32.83 -0.87 12.27
C GLU A 171 -32.13 0.12 11.35
N VAL A 172 -32.51 0.16 10.09
CA VAL A 172 -31.94 1.07 9.09
C VAL A 172 -33.02 2.00 8.54
N SER A 173 -32.74 3.31 8.54
CA SER A 173 -33.62 4.34 8.01
C SER A 173 -32.88 5.41 7.22
N HIS A 174 -33.53 6.08 6.27
CA HIS A 174 -33.01 7.26 5.55
C HIS A 174 -31.58 7.05 5.01
N SER A 175 -31.30 5.89 4.41
CA SER A 175 -29.94 5.48 4.02
C SER A 175 -29.82 5.25 2.52
N LEU A 176 -28.66 5.58 1.96
CA LEU A 176 -28.30 5.34 0.55
C LEU A 176 -27.24 4.24 0.49
N VAL A 177 -27.51 3.17 -0.25
CA VAL A 177 -26.53 2.10 -0.51
C VAL A 177 -26.30 2.00 -2.01
N ALA A 178 -25.10 2.36 -2.46
CA ALA A 178 -24.73 2.44 -3.86
C ALA A 178 -23.54 1.52 -4.19
N ASN A 179 -23.54 0.95 -5.40
CA ASN A 179 -22.41 0.20 -5.95
C ASN A 179 -21.92 -0.96 -5.06
N CYS A 180 -22.81 -1.59 -4.31
CA CYS A 180 -22.49 -2.74 -3.46
C CYS A 180 -23.02 -4.02 -4.09
N PRO A 181 -22.22 -5.10 -4.27
CA PRO A 181 -22.75 -6.39 -4.70
C PRO A 181 -23.99 -6.83 -3.91
N THR A 182 -23.98 -6.66 -2.58
CA THR A 182 -25.14 -6.86 -1.69
C THR A 182 -25.41 -5.62 -0.83
N ALA A 183 -26.65 -5.11 -0.81
CA ALA A 183 -27.02 -3.93 -0.02
C ALA A 183 -27.35 -4.25 1.45
N PHE A 184 -28.20 -5.27 1.68
CA PHE A 184 -28.60 -5.72 3.01
C PHE A 184 -28.47 -7.25 3.10
N ALA A 185 -27.70 -7.75 4.06
CA ALA A 185 -27.48 -9.19 4.30
C ALA A 185 -27.85 -9.58 5.73
N GLY A 186 -28.71 -10.57 5.91
CA GLY A 186 -29.22 -10.96 7.23
C GLY A 186 -29.16 -12.46 7.46
N TYR A 187 -28.37 -12.90 8.43
CA TYR A 187 -28.28 -14.29 8.86
C TYR A 187 -28.57 -14.38 10.37
N ASP A 188 -29.45 -15.30 10.74
CA ASP A 188 -29.65 -15.73 12.13
C ASP A 188 -29.98 -14.59 13.13
N HIS A 189 -30.83 -13.62 12.74
CA HIS A 189 -31.23 -12.48 13.57
C HIS A 189 -32.62 -12.61 14.21
N ILE A 190 -32.89 -11.87 15.30
CA ILE A 190 -34.27 -11.72 15.84
C ILE A 190 -35.04 -10.64 15.07
N PHE A 191 -34.41 -9.48 14.82
CA PHE A 191 -35.09 -8.36 14.18
C PHE A 191 -34.16 -7.61 13.24
N PHE A 192 -34.53 -7.49 11.97
CA PHE A 192 -33.84 -6.61 11.03
C PHE A 192 -34.90 -5.87 10.22
N ARG A 193 -34.96 -4.53 10.35
CA ARG A 193 -35.90 -3.68 9.62
C ARG A 193 -35.17 -2.62 8.80
N VAL A 194 -35.61 -2.44 7.55
CA VAL A 194 -35.16 -1.39 6.65
C VAL A 194 -36.35 -0.53 6.22
N GLU A 195 -36.27 0.79 6.38
CA GLU A 195 -37.28 1.74 5.93
C GLU A 195 -36.63 2.95 5.24
N LYS A 196 -37.33 3.62 4.30
CA LYS A 196 -36.85 4.87 3.67
C LYS A 196 -35.41 4.77 3.17
N ALA A 197 -35.12 3.77 2.35
CA ALA A 197 -33.78 3.50 1.86
C ALA A 197 -33.74 3.56 0.33
N THR A 198 -32.67 4.10 -0.22
CA THR A 198 -32.42 4.12 -1.66
C THR A 198 -31.26 3.18 -1.97
N VAL A 199 -31.44 2.28 -2.93
CA VAL A 199 -30.44 1.30 -3.35
C VAL A 199 -30.12 1.52 -4.82
N TRP A 200 -28.84 1.71 -5.15
CA TRP A 200 -28.38 1.96 -6.52
C TRP A 200 -27.30 0.96 -6.94
N ASN A 201 -27.47 0.37 -8.13
CA ASN A 201 -26.46 -0.48 -8.76
C ASN A 201 -25.94 -1.59 -7.81
N CYS A 202 -26.88 -2.25 -7.13
CA CYS A 202 -26.58 -3.39 -6.27
C CYS A 202 -27.14 -4.67 -6.90
N ARG A 203 -26.30 -5.69 -7.05
CA ARG A 203 -26.72 -6.97 -7.69
C ARG A 203 -27.77 -7.69 -6.85
N ARG A 204 -27.66 -7.60 -5.53
CA ARG A 204 -28.62 -8.13 -4.55
C ARG A 204 -29.03 -7.01 -3.60
N VAL A 205 -30.32 -6.69 -3.56
CA VAL A 205 -30.85 -5.72 -2.59
C VAL A 205 -30.90 -6.36 -1.20
N PHE A 206 -31.43 -7.58 -1.11
CA PHE A 206 -31.53 -8.37 0.12
C PHE A 206 -30.91 -9.75 -0.09
N GLU A 207 -30.15 -10.23 0.89
CA GLU A 207 -29.57 -11.57 0.96
C GLU A 207 -29.87 -12.19 2.33
N GLU A 208 -30.56 -13.34 2.36
CA GLU A 208 -31.12 -13.99 3.55
C GLU A 208 -30.84 -15.50 3.49
N SER A 209 -30.83 -16.21 4.63
CA SER A 209 -30.61 -17.68 4.66
C SER A 209 -31.78 -18.44 4.04
N GLU A 210 -31.49 -19.39 3.13
CA GLU A 210 -32.49 -20.26 2.49
C GLU A 210 -32.74 -21.58 3.26
N GLU A 211 -31.93 -21.91 4.29
CA GLU A 211 -32.07 -23.17 5.05
C GLU A 211 -33.08 -23.08 6.19
N PRO A 212 -33.90 -24.13 6.43
CA PRO A 212 -34.83 -24.18 7.55
C PRO A 212 -34.07 -24.31 8.88
N LEU A 213 -33.95 -23.20 9.60
CA LEU A 213 -33.38 -23.16 10.94
C LEU A 213 -34.44 -23.52 12.00
N PRO A 214 -34.04 -24.14 13.14
CA PRO A 214 -34.96 -24.46 14.21
C PRO A 214 -35.51 -23.20 14.90
N ASP A 215 -36.81 -23.18 15.20
CA ASP A 215 -37.47 -22.14 15.99
C ASP A 215 -36.78 -21.90 17.35
N PRO A 216 -36.73 -20.67 17.88
CA PRO A 216 -37.38 -19.46 17.39
C PRO A 216 -36.37 -18.49 16.72
N LYS A 217 -36.26 -18.45 15.39
CA LYS A 217 -35.62 -17.31 14.68
C LYS A 217 -36.16 -17.05 13.28
N THR A 218 -36.34 -15.75 13.02
CA THR A 218 -36.81 -15.10 11.80
C THR A 218 -35.63 -14.56 11.00
N SER A 219 -35.05 -15.33 10.09
CA SER A 219 -33.99 -14.84 9.18
C SER A 219 -34.52 -14.00 8.00
N VAL A 220 -35.65 -13.31 8.19
CA VAL A 220 -36.28 -12.46 7.17
C VAL A 220 -36.07 -11.00 7.53
N ILE A 221 -35.61 -10.19 6.58
CA ILE A 221 -35.47 -8.74 6.74
C ILE A 221 -36.85 -8.11 6.52
N SER A 222 -37.34 -7.39 7.52
CA SER A 222 -38.58 -6.62 7.47
C SER A 222 -38.39 -5.40 6.57
N ARG A 223 -39.20 -5.32 5.51
CA ARG A 223 -39.11 -4.27 4.47
C ARG A 223 -40.22 -3.23 4.69
N GLY A 224 -39.83 -1.97 4.88
CA GLY A 224 -40.73 -0.83 5.01
C GLY A 224 -41.34 -0.38 3.69
N ARG A 225 -42.22 0.63 3.75
CA ARG A 225 -43.04 1.08 2.61
C ARG A 225 -42.28 1.87 1.54
N ASP A 226 -41.15 2.50 1.90
CA ASP A 226 -40.44 3.47 1.04
C ASP A 226 -39.01 2.99 0.71
N ILE A 227 -38.85 1.77 0.19
CA ILE A 227 -37.54 1.29 -0.29
C ILE A 227 -37.50 1.45 -1.81
N GLU A 228 -36.63 2.32 -2.29
CA GLU A 228 -36.47 2.62 -3.71
C GLU A 228 -35.24 1.87 -4.25
N VAL A 229 -35.46 1.02 -5.26
CA VAL A 229 -34.39 0.26 -5.92
C VAL A 229 -34.22 0.80 -7.34
N LEU A 230 -33.05 1.38 -7.59
CA LEU A 230 -32.68 2.00 -8.84
C LEU A 230 -31.64 1.11 -9.54
N ASP A 231 -32.02 0.52 -10.67
CA ASP A 231 -31.16 -0.34 -11.49
C ASP A 231 -30.66 0.44 -12.73
N PRO A 232 -29.34 0.54 -12.96
CA PRO A 232 -28.78 1.22 -14.12
C PRO A 232 -29.31 0.72 -15.47
N ILE A 233 -29.65 -0.57 -15.59
CA ILE A 233 -30.14 -1.18 -16.83
C ILE A 233 -31.59 -0.76 -17.12
N LEU A 234 -32.37 -0.46 -16.08
CA LEU A 234 -33.80 -0.15 -16.18
C LEU A 234 -34.10 1.35 -16.25
N MET A 235 -33.09 2.22 -16.13
CA MET A 235 -33.25 3.67 -16.22
C MET A 235 -33.16 4.14 -17.69
N THR A 236 -34.30 4.59 -18.24
CA THR A 236 -34.39 5.31 -19.52
C THR A 236 -34.30 6.83 -19.31
N ASN A 237 -34.06 7.60 -20.38
CA ASN A 237 -33.96 9.08 -20.29
C ASN A 237 -35.19 9.74 -19.66
N ASP A 238 -36.39 9.19 -19.86
CA ASP A 238 -37.63 9.72 -19.28
C ASP A 238 -37.73 9.44 -17.76
N LYS A 239 -36.97 8.47 -17.26
CA LYS A 239 -36.82 8.14 -15.84
C LYS A 239 -35.61 8.82 -15.20
N LEU A 240 -34.77 9.55 -15.94
CA LEU A 240 -33.67 10.35 -15.36
C LEU A 240 -34.19 11.43 -14.40
N GLY A 241 -35.43 11.87 -14.53
CA GLY A 241 -36.10 12.74 -13.56
C GLY A 241 -36.35 12.09 -12.19
N LEU A 242 -36.25 10.75 -12.09
CA LEU A 242 -36.55 9.98 -10.89
C LEU A 242 -35.36 9.77 -9.95
N TRP A 243 -34.11 10.05 -10.36
CA TRP A 243 -33.01 10.17 -9.40
C TRP A 243 -33.24 11.47 -8.64
N PRO A 244 -33.80 11.41 -7.43
CA PRO A 244 -34.94 12.24 -7.13
C PRO A 244 -34.51 13.71 -7.04
N GLU A 245 -35.40 14.60 -7.46
CA GLU A 245 -35.46 15.97 -6.93
C GLU A 245 -35.52 15.97 -5.38
N GLY A 246 -35.76 14.80 -4.76
CA GLY A 246 -35.56 14.45 -3.36
C GLY A 246 -34.12 14.14 -2.88
N LEU A 247 -33.10 14.34 -3.72
CA LEU A 247 -31.75 14.68 -3.23
C LEU A 247 -31.58 16.20 -3.07
N SER A 248 -32.67 16.96 -3.14
CA SER A 248 -32.76 18.24 -2.44
C SER A 248 -32.40 18.00 -0.97
N SER A 249 -31.74 18.98 -0.37
CA SER A 249 -31.21 18.94 0.99
C SER A 249 -32.20 18.55 2.11
N GLU A 250 -33.48 18.41 1.79
CA GLU A 250 -34.62 18.26 2.70
C GLU A 250 -35.14 16.82 2.82
N SER A 251 -35.14 16.01 1.76
CA SER A 251 -35.75 14.65 1.80
C SER A 251 -34.87 13.61 2.51
N TRP A 252 -33.60 13.96 2.74
CA TRP A 252 -32.62 13.14 3.42
C TRP A 252 -32.29 13.64 4.84
N ALA A 253 -33.04 14.64 5.34
CA ALA A 253 -32.96 15.02 6.74
C ALA A 253 -33.46 13.87 7.62
N PRO A 254 -32.75 13.51 8.72
CA PRO A 254 -33.26 12.59 9.73
C PRO A 254 -34.63 13.05 10.21
N ALA A 255 -35.44 12.14 10.73
CA ALA A 255 -36.81 12.39 11.20
C ALA A 255 -36.96 13.55 12.23
N ASN A 256 -35.85 14.09 12.77
CA ASN A 256 -35.80 15.20 13.71
C ASN A 256 -35.37 16.56 13.10
N GLY A 257 -35.18 16.68 11.77
CA GLY A 257 -34.90 17.95 11.10
C GLY A 257 -33.42 18.38 11.01
N ASP A 258 -32.47 17.58 11.52
CA ASP A 258 -31.04 17.89 11.46
C ASP A 258 -30.45 17.59 10.07
N SER A 259 -30.41 18.59 9.21
CA SER A 259 -29.71 18.58 7.92
C SER A 259 -28.33 17.88 7.97
N PRO A 260 -28.00 16.97 7.02
CA PRO A 260 -26.66 16.40 6.94
C PRO A 260 -25.59 17.50 6.86
N GLY A 261 -24.41 17.25 7.44
CA GLY A 261 -23.29 18.18 7.40
C GLY A 261 -22.93 18.59 5.96
N PRO A 262 -22.40 19.81 5.75
CA PRO A 262 -22.17 20.33 4.42
C PRO A 262 -21.12 19.53 3.63
N ILE A 263 -20.17 18.82 4.27
CA ILE A 263 -19.23 17.93 3.58
C ILE A 263 -19.93 16.66 3.09
N ILE A 264 -20.75 16.03 3.92
CA ILE A 264 -21.54 14.85 3.55
C ILE A 264 -22.46 15.18 2.37
N ARG A 265 -23.11 16.35 2.39
CA ARG A 265 -23.90 16.86 1.25
C ARG A 265 -23.05 16.99 -0.02
N GLY A 266 -21.84 17.54 0.10
CA GLY A 266 -20.90 17.65 -1.02
C GLY A 266 -20.53 16.30 -1.62
N LEU A 267 -20.33 15.29 -0.77
CA LEU A 267 -20.03 13.93 -1.18
C LEU A 267 -21.22 13.26 -1.88
N VAL A 268 -22.44 13.41 -1.37
CA VAL A 268 -23.65 12.89 -2.04
C VAL A 268 -23.82 13.50 -3.42
N LEU A 269 -23.61 14.81 -3.55
CA LEU A 269 -23.66 15.48 -4.84
C LEU A 269 -22.59 14.92 -5.80
N ALA A 270 -21.40 14.60 -5.30
CA ALA A 270 -20.37 13.94 -6.11
C ALA A 270 -20.80 12.52 -6.54
N ILE A 271 -21.36 11.71 -5.64
CA ILE A 271 -21.87 10.37 -5.96
C ILE A 271 -23.02 10.45 -6.98
N ALA A 272 -23.92 11.41 -6.82
CA ALA A 272 -24.98 11.67 -7.79
C ALA A 272 -24.40 12.05 -9.16
N GLY A 273 -23.37 12.90 -9.19
CA GLY A 273 -22.63 13.19 -10.42
C GLY A 273 -22.06 11.93 -11.07
N ASP A 274 -21.45 11.03 -10.30
CA ASP A 274 -20.90 9.76 -10.80
C ASP A 274 -22.00 8.85 -11.38
N VAL A 275 -23.18 8.83 -10.77
CA VAL A 275 -24.36 8.13 -11.30
C VAL A 275 -24.79 8.69 -12.66
N TYR A 276 -24.94 10.00 -12.78
CA TYR A 276 -25.31 10.62 -14.05
C TYR A 276 -24.25 10.43 -15.14
N ASN A 277 -22.97 10.39 -14.77
CA ASN A 277 -21.91 10.01 -15.71
C ASN A 277 -22.08 8.58 -16.22
N ARG A 278 -22.38 7.61 -15.34
CA ARG A 278 -22.64 6.22 -15.76
C ARG A 278 -23.88 6.10 -16.65
N LEU A 279 -24.89 6.93 -16.42
CA LEU A 279 -26.09 7.03 -17.25
C LEU A 279 -25.86 7.83 -18.55
N LYS A 280 -24.62 8.27 -18.83
CA LYS A 280 -24.25 9.09 -19.98
C LYS A 280 -24.98 10.45 -20.06
N ALA A 281 -25.52 10.91 -18.93
CA ALA A 281 -26.18 12.20 -18.80
C ALA A 281 -25.16 13.28 -18.36
N TYR A 282 -24.08 13.41 -19.12
CA TYR A 282 -22.89 14.18 -18.73
C TYR A 282 -23.19 15.64 -18.36
N PRO A 283 -24.03 16.41 -19.09
CA PRO A 283 -24.32 17.80 -18.71
C PRO A 283 -24.96 17.91 -17.33
N ARG A 284 -25.81 16.96 -16.96
CA ARG A 284 -26.44 16.89 -15.64
C ARG A 284 -25.43 16.46 -14.59
N ALA A 285 -24.58 15.47 -14.87
CA ALA A 285 -23.48 15.08 -13.99
C ALA A 285 -22.58 16.28 -13.65
N ALA A 286 -22.19 17.06 -14.66
CA ALA A 286 -21.37 18.25 -14.48
C ALA A 286 -22.04 19.31 -13.58
N GLN A 287 -23.37 19.46 -13.63
CA GLN A 287 -24.10 20.35 -12.70
C GLN A 287 -24.00 19.89 -11.24
N PHE A 288 -24.13 18.58 -11.00
CA PHE A 288 -23.97 18.00 -9.65
C PHE A 288 -22.55 18.21 -9.13
N PHE A 289 -21.53 17.95 -9.95
CA PHE A 289 -20.13 18.17 -9.53
C PHE A 289 -19.79 19.66 -9.36
N LYS A 290 -20.34 20.58 -10.16
CA LYS A 290 -20.17 22.03 -9.94
C LYS A 290 -20.72 22.46 -8.58
N THR A 291 -21.89 21.93 -8.20
CA THR A 291 -22.50 22.18 -6.89
C THR A 291 -21.67 21.57 -5.76
N ALA A 292 -21.20 20.33 -5.93
CA ALA A 292 -20.30 19.66 -4.99
C ALA A 292 -19.00 20.43 -4.78
N LEU A 293 -18.38 20.91 -5.88
CA LEU A 293 -17.17 21.72 -5.86
C LEU A 293 -17.37 23.02 -5.09
N SER A 294 -18.45 23.75 -5.37
CA SER A 294 -18.78 25.01 -4.66
C SER A 294 -18.95 24.75 -3.16
N LEU A 295 -19.62 23.66 -2.79
CA LEU A 295 -19.83 23.30 -1.40
C LEU A 295 -18.53 22.90 -0.71
N GLY A 296 -17.70 22.08 -1.36
CA GLY A 296 -16.37 21.71 -0.88
C GLY A 296 -15.46 22.92 -0.66
N GLN A 297 -15.46 23.89 -1.58
CA GLN A 297 -14.71 25.14 -1.42
C GLN A 297 -15.21 26.00 -0.25
N LYS A 298 -16.54 26.07 -0.04
CA LYS A 298 -17.14 26.81 1.09
C LYS A 298 -16.81 26.18 2.44
N THR A 299 -16.73 24.86 2.51
CA THR A 299 -16.42 24.11 3.73
C THR A 299 -14.91 23.92 3.95
N GLY A 300 -14.10 24.11 2.91
CA GLY A 300 -12.67 23.77 2.94
C GLY A 300 -12.41 22.26 2.89
N SER A 301 -13.36 21.47 2.39
CA SER A 301 -13.21 20.01 2.28
C SER A 301 -12.42 19.63 1.03
N ASP A 302 -11.11 19.45 1.21
CA ASP A 302 -10.22 18.98 0.15
C ASP A 302 -10.72 17.63 -0.45
N GLU A 303 -11.34 16.75 0.35
CA GLU A 303 -11.90 15.46 -0.09
C GLU A 303 -13.04 15.63 -1.10
N VAL A 304 -13.97 16.54 -0.86
CA VAL A 304 -15.08 16.82 -1.80
C VAL A 304 -14.54 17.51 -3.06
N ILE A 305 -13.60 18.45 -2.88
CA ILE A 305 -13.08 19.27 -3.98
C ILE A 305 -12.36 18.39 -5.03
N TRP A 306 -11.48 17.47 -4.62
CA TRP A 306 -10.74 16.66 -5.61
C TRP A 306 -11.68 15.70 -6.37
N ARG A 307 -12.66 15.11 -5.69
CA ARG A 307 -13.69 14.25 -6.30
C ARG A 307 -14.53 15.02 -7.32
N ALA A 308 -14.95 16.23 -6.95
CA ALA A 308 -15.72 17.08 -7.86
C ALA A 308 -14.92 17.49 -9.09
N TYR A 309 -13.63 17.83 -8.95
CA TYR A 309 -12.78 18.09 -10.11
C TYR A 309 -12.60 16.86 -11.00
N ALA A 310 -12.33 15.68 -10.42
CA ALA A 310 -12.19 14.45 -11.20
C ALA A 310 -13.49 14.06 -11.93
N GLY A 311 -14.63 14.23 -11.27
CA GLY A 311 -15.95 13.98 -11.86
C GLY A 311 -16.31 14.96 -12.98
N LEU A 312 -15.99 16.25 -12.81
CA LEU A 312 -16.12 17.25 -13.87
C LEU A 312 -15.26 16.88 -15.07
N ALA A 313 -14.00 16.52 -14.85
CA ALA A 313 -13.08 16.15 -15.91
C ALA A 313 -13.64 15.02 -16.77
N ARG A 314 -14.08 13.91 -16.14
CA ARG A 314 -14.76 12.80 -16.84
C ARG A 314 -16.00 13.25 -17.61
N SER A 315 -16.80 14.16 -17.04
CA SER A 315 -18.02 14.65 -17.69
C SER A 315 -17.68 15.43 -18.97
N TYR A 316 -16.65 16.29 -18.93
CA TYR A 316 -16.23 17.10 -20.06
C TYR A 316 -15.47 16.30 -21.13
N GLU A 317 -14.71 15.28 -20.72
CA GLU A 317 -14.05 14.33 -21.62
C GLU A 317 -15.09 13.66 -22.54
N GLU A 318 -16.19 13.16 -21.95
CA GLU A 318 -17.29 12.54 -22.70
C GLU A 318 -18.15 13.54 -23.50
N MET A 319 -18.04 14.84 -23.22
CA MET A 319 -18.66 15.92 -24.00
C MET A 319 -17.78 16.44 -25.14
N ASP A 320 -16.62 15.82 -25.39
CA ASP A 320 -15.63 16.27 -26.38
C ASP A 320 -15.05 17.66 -26.05
N GLU A 321 -15.02 18.04 -24.78
CA GLU A 321 -14.44 19.28 -24.27
C GLU A 321 -13.06 19.02 -23.63
N GLY A 322 -12.14 18.42 -24.40
CA GLY A 322 -10.86 17.92 -23.90
C GLY A 322 -9.99 18.94 -23.15
N ARG A 323 -10.01 20.22 -23.56
CA ARG A 323 -9.28 21.30 -22.87
C ARG A 323 -9.84 21.58 -21.47
N ALA A 324 -11.17 21.57 -21.31
CA ALA A 324 -11.82 21.76 -20.02
C ALA A 324 -11.60 20.54 -19.12
N ALA A 325 -11.68 19.33 -19.68
CA ALA A 325 -11.37 18.09 -19.00
C ALA A 325 -9.93 18.11 -18.43
N LEU A 326 -8.96 18.49 -19.27
CA LEU A 326 -7.55 18.59 -18.90
C LEU A 326 -7.32 19.56 -17.73
N GLU A 327 -7.94 20.74 -17.75
CA GLU A 327 -7.83 21.70 -16.65
C GLU A 327 -8.37 21.14 -15.33
N HIS A 328 -9.52 20.46 -15.38
CA HIS A 328 -10.12 19.84 -14.20
C HIS A 328 -9.28 18.68 -13.66
N TYR A 329 -8.73 17.81 -14.52
CA TYR A 329 -7.78 16.77 -14.09
C TYR A 329 -6.53 17.36 -13.44
N ARG A 330 -5.92 18.40 -14.02
CA ARG A 330 -4.77 19.12 -13.42
C ARG A 330 -5.12 19.72 -12.06
N ASN A 331 -6.33 20.26 -11.89
CA ASN A 331 -6.81 20.78 -10.61
C ASN A 331 -6.95 19.66 -9.56
N ALA A 332 -7.53 18.52 -9.95
CA ALA A 332 -7.66 17.35 -9.09
C ALA A 332 -6.29 16.84 -8.63
N VAL A 333 -5.35 16.61 -9.56
CA VAL A 333 -3.99 16.14 -9.25
C VAL A 333 -3.25 17.13 -8.35
N ARG A 334 -3.30 18.43 -8.63
CA ARG A 334 -2.67 19.45 -7.75
C ARG A 334 -3.20 19.41 -6.32
N LEU A 335 -4.49 19.15 -6.14
CA LEU A 335 -5.07 19.04 -4.82
C LEU A 335 -4.68 17.74 -4.11
N VAL A 336 -4.71 16.61 -4.83
CA VAL A 336 -4.24 15.32 -4.30
C VAL A 336 -2.77 15.42 -3.87
N GLU A 337 -1.91 16.07 -4.67
CA GLU A 337 -0.50 16.28 -4.31
C GLU A 337 -0.31 17.13 -3.05
N ARG A 338 -1.16 18.14 -2.86
CA ARG A 338 -1.16 18.97 -1.66
C ARG A 338 -1.60 18.18 -0.44
N LEU A 339 -2.63 17.34 -0.58
CA LEU A 339 -3.08 16.44 0.48
C LEU A 339 -1.99 15.43 0.83
N ARG A 340 -1.34 14.86 -0.18
CA ARG A 340 -0.26 13.89 -0.04
C ARG A 340 0.93 14.46 0.73
N GLY A 341 1.33 15.70 0.45
CA GLY A 341 2.41 16.37 1.18
C GLY A 341 2.17 16.56 2.68
N LYS A 342 0.91 16.49 3.14
CA LYS A 342 0.54 16.60 4.56
C LYS A 342 0.54 15.26 5.30
N LEU A 343 0.76 14.13 4.62
CA LEU A 343 0.75 12.78 5.19
C LEU A 343 2.03 12.46 5.97
N PRO A 344 1.98 11.89 7.18
CA PRO A 344 3.16 11.35 7.86
C PRO A 344 3.54 9.95 7.32
N MET A 345 4.66 9.81 6.61
CA MET A 345 5.05 8.60 5.84
C MET A 345 5.46 7.34 6.61
N ARG A 346 5.30 7.28 7.93
CA ARG A 346 5.52 6.01 8.67
C ARG A 346 4.24 5.46 9.29
N VAL A 347 3.11 6.14 9.08
CA VAL A 347 1.76 5.55 9.19
C VAL A 347 1.30 5.24 7.78
N TYR A 348 1.84 4.13 7.31
CA TYR A 348 1.40 3.42 6.12
C TYR A 348 -0.12 3.41 6.06
N ASN A 349 -0.68 4.04 5.02
CA ASN A 349 -2.10 3.95 4.74
C ASN A 349 -2.34 3.63 3.26
N PRO A 350 -2.15 2.35 2.89
CA PRO A 350 -2.38 1.85 1.53
C PRO A 350 -3.75 2.22 0.94
N GLY A 351 -4.75 2.47 1.79
CA GLY A 351 -6.04 2.95 1.34
C GLY A 351 -6.03 4.38 0.77
N PHE A 352 -5.08 5.27 1.13
CA PHE A 352 -5.21 6.70 0.82
C PHE A 352 -5.08 6.93 -0.68
N PHE A 353 -4.14 6.23 -1.30
CA PHE A 353 -3.84 6.39 -2.72
C PHE A 353 -4.76 5.60 -3.63
N LYS A 354 -5.44 4.58 -3.10
CA LYS A 354 -6.23 3.66 -3.92
C LYS A 354 -7.27 4.39 -4.79
N ASP A 355 -8.08 5.27 -4.21
CA ASP A 355 -9.12 6.01 -4.94
C ASP A 355 -8.59 7.22 -5.75
N LYS A 356 -7.41 7.73 -5.40
CA LYS A 356 -6.84 8.94 -6.02
C LYS A 356 -5.87 8.65 -7.16
N SER A 357 -5.26 7.45 -7.17
CA SER A 357 -4.33 7.00 -8.22
C SER A 357 -4.96 7.09 -9.62
N GLN A 358 -6.24 6.73 -9.74
CA GLN A 358 -6.98 6.77 -11.01
C GLN A 358 -7.06 8.18 -11.62
N VAL A 359 -7.01 9.24 -10.80
CA VAL A 359 -7.00 10.63 -11.29
C VAL A 359 -5.74 10.92 -12.10
N TYR A 360 -4.59 10.34 -11.71
CA TYR A 360 -3.34 10.50 -12.45
C TYR A 360 -3.38 9.76 -13.79
N VAL A 361 -3.89 8.51 -13.78
CA VAL A 361 -4.03 7.71 -15.00
C VAL A 361 -4.97 8.40 -16.00
N SER A 362 -6.08 8.95 -15.51
CA SER A 362 -7.04 9.67 -16.34
C SER A 362 -6.44 10.97 -16.91
N LEU A 363 -5.60 11.67 -16.14
CA LEU A 363 -4.86 12.82 -16.65
C LEU A 363 -3.87 12.42 -17.76
N ILE A 364 -3.15 11.29 -17.60
CA ILE A 364 -2.24 10.77 -18.63
C ILE A 364 -3.04 10.41 -19.90
N HIS A 365 -4.20 9.78 -19.75
CA HIS A 365 -5.11 9.50 -20.87
C HIS A 365 -5.49 10.79 -21.61
N GLN A 366 -6.00 11.79 -20.89
CA GLN A 366 -6.39 13.06 -21.51
C GLN A 366 -5.20 13.74 -22.20
N LEU A 367 -4.01 13.75 -21.59
CA LEU A 367 -2.80 14.31 -22.21
C LEU A 367 -2.41 13.54 -23.49
N HIS A 368 -2.60 12.23 -23.51
CA HIS A 368 -2.35 11.41 -24.69
C HIS A 368 -3.35 11.70 -25.82
N GLU A 369 -4.64 11.87 -25.51
CA GLU A 369 -5.64 12.27 -26.52
C GLU A 369 -5.36 13.67 -27.07
N MET A 370 -5.01 14.64 -26.23
CA MET A 370 -4.58 15.96 -26.68
C MET A 370 -3.34 15.89 -27.59
N TYR A 371 -2.39 14.99 -27.31
CA TYR A 371 -1.22 14.77 -28.16
C TYR A 371 -1.56 14.17 -29.52
N LYS A 372 -2.58 13.32 -29.61
CA LYS A 372 -3.04 12.77 -30.90
C LYS A 372 -3.65 13.86 -31.78
N GLU A 373 -4.39 14.79 -31.18
CA GLU A 373 -4.97 15.95 -31.87
C GLU A 373 -3.89 16.97 -32.26
N GLU A 374 -3.01 17.30 -31.31
CA GLU A 374 -1.95 18.29 -31.45
C GLU A 374 -0.63 17.72 -30.91
N PRO A 375 0.30 17.24 -31.75
CA PRO A 375 1.48 16.47 -31.34
C PRO A 375 2.60 17.35 -30.76
N LEU A 376 2.29 18.07 -29.68
CA LEU A 376 3.22 18.88 -28.91
C LEU A 376 3.99 18.00 -27.91
N PRO A 377 5.34 18.01 -27.91
CA PRO A 377 6.15 17.25 -26.95
C PRO A 377 5.81 17.54 -25.48
N ALA A 378 5.36 18.77 -25.19
CA ALA A 378 4.96 19.19 -23.84
C ALA A 378 3.87 18.30 -23.21
N TYR A 379 2.94 17.75 -24.01
CA TYR A 379 1.91 16.85 -23.48
C TYR A 379 2.51 15.50 -23.03
N LEU A 380 3.47 14.95 -23.77
CA LEU A 380 4.16 13.72 -23.39
C LEU A 380 5.05 13.92 -22.17
N GLU A 381 5.78 15.04 -22.11
CA GLU A 381 6.61 15.38 -20.96
C GLU A 381 5.78 15.61 -19.70
N GLU A 382 4.62 16.27 -19.82
CA GLU A 382 3.69 16.40 -18.71
C GLU A 382 3.11 15.06 -18.30
N ALA A 383 2.73 14.19 -19.25
CA ALA A 383 2.22 12.86 -18.95
C ALA A 383 3.24 12.01 -18.20
N PHE A 384 4.52 12.07 -18.61
CA PHE A 384 5.63 11.43 -17.92
C PHE A 384 5.83 12.00 -16.52
N ALA A 385 5.80 13.33 -16.36
CA ALA A 385 5.88 13.96 -15.04
C ALA A 385 4.68 13.60 -14.14
N VAL A 386 3.49 13.38 -14.71
CA VAL A 386 2.30 12.91 -13.98
C VAL A 386 2.46 11.45 -13.57
N ALA A 387 3.07 10.60 -14.40
CA ALA A 387 3.42 9.22 -14.04
C ALA A 387 4.42 9.19 -12.87
N GLU A 388 5.49 9.98 -12.94
CA GLU A 388 6.47 10.10 -11.85
C GLU A 388 5.87 10.74 -10.58
N LYS A 389 4.81 11.56 -10.70
CA LYS A 389 4.05 12.08 -9.53
C LYS A 389 3.12 11.02 -8.95
N SER A 390 2.44 10.25 -9.78
CA SER A 390 1.52 9.19 -9.33
C SER A 390 2.27 8.11 -8.56
N ARG A 391 3.56 7.93 -8.90
CA ARG A 391 4.52 7.04 -8.25
C ARG A 391 5.45 7.80 -7.30
N ALA A 392 6.45 7.07 -6.81
CA ALA A 392 7.71 7.61 -6.31
C ALA A 392 7.68 8.34 -4.97
N ARG A 393 6.63 9.07 -4.57
CA ARG A 393 6.75 9.97 -3.41
C ARG A 393 6.93 9.23 -2.10
N GLY A 394 6.24 8.11 -1.87
CA GLY A 394 6.45 7.35 -0.65
C GLY A 394 7.89 6.81 -0.54
N PHE A 395 8.40 6.27 -1.65
CA PHE A 395 9.78 5.79 -1.71
C PHE A 395 10.81 6.92 -1.64
N LEU A 396 10.59 8.05 -2.31
CA LEU A 396 11.45 9.24 -2.32
C LEU A 396 11.49 9.94 -0.97
N ASP A 397 10.33 10.16 -0.34
CA ASP A 397 10.24 10.69 1.03
C ASP A 397 11.08 9.79 1.96
N SER A 398 10.99 8.47 1.81
CA SER A 398 11.77 7.51 2.61
C SER A 398 13.27 7.54 2.30
N LEU A 399 13.65 7.71 1.03
CA LEU A 399 15.05 7.85 0.60
C LEU A 399 15.69 9.14 1.09
N GLU A 400 14.96 10.26 1.09
CA GLU A 400 15.43 11.55 1.61
C GLU A 400 15.48 11.54 3.14
N GLU A 401 14.47 10.97 3.81
CA GLU A 401 14.52 10.70 5.26
C GLU A 401 15.75 9.87 5.63
N ALA A 402 16.08 8.82 4.87
CA ALA A 402 17.23 7.96 5.16
C ALA A 402 18.58 8.46 4.60
N GLY A 403 18.56 9.36 3.59
CA GLY A 403 19.74 9.98 2.99
C GLY A 403 20.23 11.21 3.75
N LEU A 404 19.40 11.77 4.62
CA LEU A 404 19.87 12.62 5.70
C LEU A 404 20.63 11.76 6.70
N ASP A 405 21.66 12.32 7.32
CA ASP A 405 22.16 11.88 8.63
C ASP A 405 20.98 11.93 9.63
N PHE A 406 20.06 10.97 9.54
CA PHE A 406 18.75 11.01 10.19
C PHE A 406 18.92 10.85 11.69
N ALA A 407 19.86 10.02 12.14
CA ALA A 407 20.19 9.89 13.55
C ALA A 407 20.77 11.19 14.16
N PRO A 408 21.61 11.99 13.46
CA PRO A 408 21.99 13.33 13.90
C PRO A 408 20.91 14.43 13.79
N ALA A 409 20.03 14.39 12.79
CA ALA A 409 18.97 15.39 12.60
C ALA A 409 17.80 15.24 13.59
N LEU A 410 17.60 14.02 14.08
CA LEU A 410 16.72 13.70 15.19
C LEU A 410 17.46 13.99 16.50
N GLY A 411 16.81 14.67 17.45
CA GLY A 411 17.40 14.86 18.78
C GLY A 411 17.83 13.49 19.38
N PRO A 412 18.96 13.43 20.10
CA PRO A 412 19.52 12.16 20.60
C PRO A 412 18.53 11.35 21.45
N GLU A 413 17.60 12.03 22.12
CA GLU A 413 16.51 11.44 22.90
C GLU A 413 15.56 10.59 22.06
N VAL A 414 15.20 11.06 20.87
CA VAL A 414 14.28 10.38 19.96
C VAL A 414 14.90 9.11 19.38
N VAL A 415 16.18 9.18 19.00
CA VAL A 415 16.94 8.01 18.52
C VAL A 415 17.09 6.98 19.65
N ALA A 416 17.36 7.44 20.87
CA ALA A 416 17.43 6.57 22.04
C ALA A 416 16.09 5.88 22.31
N GLU A 417 14.96 6.60 22.20
CA GLU A 417 13.63 6.03 22.39
C GLU A 417 13.27 5.03 21.28
N GLY A 418 13.61 5.32 20.03
CA GLY A 418 13.42 4.39 18.91
C GLY A 418 14.22 3.08 19.11
N LYS A 419 15.48 3.18 19.54
CA LYS A 419 16.31 2.02 19.90
C LYS A 419 15.72 1.25 21.10
N ARG A 420 15.22 1.95 22.12
CA ARG A 420 14.59 1.34 23.30
C ARG A 420 13.34 0.54 22.93
N LEU A 421 12.47 1.11 22.11
CA LEU A 421 11.25 0.46 21.63
C LEU A 421 11.57 -0.74 20.72
N SER A 422 12.56 -0.62 19.82
CA SER A 422 13.05 -1.76 19.02
C SER A 422 13.53 -2.91 19.91
N ALA A 423 14.33 -2.60 20.93
CA ALA A 423 14.82 -3.61 21.88
C ALA A 423 13.70 -4.24 22.73
N LEU A 424 12.63 -3.50 23.03
CA LEU A 424 11.43 -4.06 23.67
C LEU A 424 10.73 -5.07 22.75
N VAL A 425 10.55 -4.74 21.48
CA VAL A 425 9.97 -5.65 20.48
C VAL A 425 10.75 -6.96 20.42
N SER A 426 12.08 -6.88 20.26
CA SER A 426 12.95 -8.07 20.21
C SER A 426 12.85 -8.91 21.49
N ARG A 427 12.82 -8.30 22.68
CA ARG A 427 12.61 -9.03 23.94
C ARG A 427 11.28 -9.79 23.98
N PHE A 428 10.19 -9.16 23.57
CA PHE A 428 8.89 -9.85 23.52
C PHE A 428 8.91 -11.03 22.54
N GLN A 429 9.51 -10.84 21.37
CA GLN A 429 9.64 -11.89 20.36
C GLN A 429 10.51 -13.05 20.84
N VAL A 430 11.65 -12.78 21.51
CA VAL A 430 12.49 -13.81 22.14
C VAL A 430 11.68 -14.66 23.12
N VAL A 431 10.86 -14.03 23.96
CA VAL A 431 10.01 -14.79 24.91
C VAL A 431 8.99 -15.62 24.13
N LEU A 432 8.30 -15.04 23.14
CA LEU A 432 7.31 -15.74 22.30
C LEU A 432 7.89 -16.95 21.55
N GLN A 433 9.18 -16.91 21.21
CA GLN A 433 9.93 -18.03 20.64
C GLN A 433 10.23 -19.16 21.66
N THR A 434 9.68 -19.18 22.87
CA THR A 434 9.91 -20.24 23.87
C THR A 434 8.83 -21.34 23.84
N GLN A 435 9.23 -22.63 23.77
CA GLN A 435 8.31 -23.77 23.58
C GLN A 435 7.30 -23.96 24.73
N ASN A 436 7.70 -23.67 25.97
CA ASN A 436 6.93 -24.01 27.18
C ASN A 436 5.91 -22.93 27.63
N LEU A 437 5.55 -21.99 26.75
CA LEU A 437 4.57 -20.96 27.07
C LEU A 437 3.13 -21.50 27.00
N SER A 438 2.35 -21.28 28.07
CA SER A 438 0.92 -21.57 28.06
C SER A 438 0.17 -20.66 27.07
N ARG A 439 -0.97 -21.13 26.54
CA ARG A 439 -1.80 -20.37 25.58
C ARG A 439 -2.19 -19.00 26.11
N SER A 440 -2.56 -18.89 27.39
CA SER A 440 -2.92 -17.62 28.04
C SER A 440 -1.73 -16.66 28.15
N LYS A 441 -0.55 -17.14 28.58
CA LYS A 441 0.66 -16.31 28.62
C LYS A 441 1.09 -15.81 27.24
N ARG A 442 0.98 -16.67 26.21
CA ARG A 442 1.29 -16.30 24.83
C ARG A 442 0.35 -15.21 24.31
N ALA A 443 -0.96 -15.35 24.55
CA ALA A 443 -1.93 -14.33 24.17
C ALA A 443 -1.63 -12.98 24.85
N GLY A 444 -1.29 -12.99 26.15
CA GLY A 444 -0.91 -11.78 26.88
C GLY A 444 0.35 -11.10 26.31
N LEU A 445 1.38 -11.86 25.96
CA LEU A 445 2.61 -11.33 25.35
C LEU A 445 2.38 -10.73 23.96
N LEU A 446 1.49 -11.31 23.15
CA LEU A 446 1.13 -10.75 21.84
C LEU A 446 0.41 -9.40 22.00
N VAL A 447 -0.41 -9.22 23.04
CA VAL A 447 -1.04 -7.93 23.35
C VAL A 447 0.02 -6.88 23.70
N GLU A 448 0.97 -7.22 24.57
CA GLU A 448 2.04 -6.30 24.98
C GLU A 448 2.98 -5.95 23.81
N LEU A 449 3.32 -6.94 22.97
CA LEU A 449 4.07 -6.71 21.74
C LEU A 449 3.34 -5.69 20.85
N GLY A 450 2.05 -5.87 20.63
CA GLY A 450 1.23 -4.94 19.87
C GLY A 450 1.23 -3.51 20.46
N LYS A 451 1.24 -3.36 21.80
CA LYS A 451 1.37 -2.04 22.45
C LYS A 451 2.70 -1.37 22.14
N VAL A 452 3.82 -2.09 22.25
CA VAL A 452 5.15 -1.53 21.94
C VAL A 452 5.29 -1.18 20.47
N GLU A 453 4.76 -2.01 19.57
CA GLU A 453 4.75 -1.72 18.13
C GLU A 453 3.94 -0.46 17.80
N ASN A 454 2.81 -0.25 18.49
CA ASN A 454 2.05 0.98 18.39
C ASN A 454 2.83 2.18 18.95
N ALA A 455 3.49 2.05 20.09
CA ALA A 455 4.33 3.11 20.63
C ALA A 455 5.50 3.47 19.68
N TYR A 456 6.11 2.48 19.02
CA TYR A 456 7.13 2.71 18.00
C TYR A 456 6.53 3.47 16.81
N ARG A 457 5.33 3.10 16.37
CA ARG A 457 4.59 3.83 15.32
C ARG A 457 4.30 5.27 15.72
N ASP A 458 3.82 5.50 16.93
CA ASP A 458 3.49 6.83 17.45
C ASP A 458 4.73 7.71 17.59
N LEU A 459 5.86 7.13 18.02
CA LEU A 459 7.15 7.80 17.99
C LEU A 459 7.47 8.26 16.55
N MET A 460 7.30 7.39 15.56
CA MET A 460 7.55 7.76 14.16
C MET A 460 6.62 8.87 13.65
N ILE A 461 5.36 8.93 14.12
CA ILE A 461 4.43 10.03 13.81
C ILE A 461 4.95 11.34 14.42
N ARG A 462 5.28 11.32 15.72
CA ARG A 462 5.76 12.50 16.46
C ARG A 462 7.05 13.05 15.85
N MET A 463 7.97 12.16 15.46
CA MET A 463 9.22 12.52 14.80
C MET A 463 9.02 13.43 13.60
N ARG A 464 8.00 13.18 12.76
CA ARG A 464 7.71 14.02 11.58
C ARG A 464 6.93 15.28 11.92
N ARG A 465 6.10 15.27 12.97
CA ARG A 465 5.38 16.46 13.44
C ARG A 465 6.33 17.50 14.04
N ASP A 466 7.30 17.03 14.82
CA ASP A 466 8.17 17.87 15.65
C ASP A 466 9.54 18.13 14.99
N ALA A 467 9.88 17.41 13.91
CA ALA A 467 11.01 17.78 13.06
C ALA A 467 10.76 19.15 12.41
N PRO A 468 11.74 20.09 12.45
CA PRO A 468 11.64 21.36 11.73
C PRO A 468 11.24 21.10 10.28
N SER A 469 10.30 21.87 9.74
CA SER A 469 9.76 21.70 8.39
C SER A 469 10.85 21.82 7.33
N HIS A 470 11.55 20.71 7.06
CA HIS A 470 12.22 20.50 5.79
C HIS A 470 11.21 20.45 4.64
N ALA A 471 9.92 20.29 4.96
CA ALA A 471 8.78 20.45 4.06
C ALA A 471 8.68 21.83 3.37
N ASP A 472 9.38 22.87 3.86
CA ASP A 472 9.43 24.20 3.23
C ASP A 472 10.67 24.45 2.36
N ARG A 473 11.68 23.56 2.38
CA ARG A 473 12.65 23.54 1.27
C ARG A 473 11.90 22.95 0.10
N HIS A 474 11.92 23.63 -1.04
CA HIS A 474 11.30 23.16 -2.28
C HIS A 474 11.49 21.65 -2.40
N TYR A 475 10.41 20.89 -2.14
CA TYR A 475 10.39 19.47 -2.43
C TYR A 475 10.92 19.38 -3.85
N PRO A 476 12.07 18.74 -4.08
CA PRO A 476 12.52 18.58 -5.45
C PRO A 476 11.42 17.76 -6.10
N GLY A 477 10.66 18.40 -6.99
CA GLY A 477 9.50 17.77 -7.61
C GLY A 477 9.92 16.49 -8.30
N SER A 478 8.95 15.63 -8.62
CA SER A 478 9.14 14.58 -9.62
C SER A 478 9.96 15.14 -10.78
N LEU A 479 11.05 14.46 -11.12
CA LEU A 479 12.01 14.97 -12.10
C LEU A 479 11.30 15.25 -13.42
N MET A 480 11.64 16.37 -14.04
CA MET A 480 11.20 16.61 -15.41
C MET A 480 11.92 15.62 -16.34
N PHE A 481 11.30 15.30 -17.48
CA PHE A 481 11.91 14.38 -18.44
C PHE A 481 13.31 14.84 -18.87
N GLU A 482 13.54 16.16 -18.99
CA GLU A 482 14.86 16.72 -19.30
C GLU A 482 15.94 16.29 -18.28
N GLU A 483 15.62 16.28 -16.98
CA GLU A 483 16.56 15.83 -15.96
C GLU A 483 16.82 14.32 -16.05
N VAL A 484 15.78 13.53 -16.29
CA VAL A 484 15.88 12.07 -16.50
C VAL A 484 16.76 11.76 -17.71
N ARG A 485 16.56 12.49 -18.82
CA ARG A 485 17.33 12.39 -20.06
C ARG A 485 18.82 12.55 -19.81
N TYR A 486 19.23 13.56 -19.06
CA TYR A 486 20.65 13.83 -18.81
C TYR A 486 21.26 12.93 -17.73
N LYS A 487 20.48 12.59 -16.68
CA LYS A 487 21.01 11.87 -15.51
C LYS A 487 20.94 10.35 -15.63
N LEU A 488 19.93 9.80 -16.32
CA LEU A 488 19.67 8.35 -16.36
C LEU A 488 19.87 7.71 -17.73
N LEU A 489 19.84 8.50 -18.82
CA LEU A 489 19.78 7.98 -20.19
C LEU A 489 21.06 8.34 -20.97
N PRO A 490 22.22 7.72 -20.65
CA PRO A 490 23.36 7.76 -21.53
C PRO A 490 23.07 6.99 -22.83
N GLU A 491 23.96 7.11 -23.81
CA GLU A 491 23.83 6.39 -25.07
C GLU A 491 23.67 4.87 -24.84
N GLY A 492 22.76 4.25 -25.59
CA GLY A 492 22.44 2.83 -25.47
C GLY A 492 21.62 2.43 -24.25
N THR A 493 21.10 3.37 -23.45
CA THR A 493 20.17 3.09 -22.34
C THR A 493 18.76 3.61 -22.66
N ALA A 494 17.76 2.77 -22.43
CA ALA A 494 16.34 3.13 -22.46
C ALA A 494 15.69 2.97 -21.09
N LEU A 495 14.65 3.75 -20.82
CA LEU A 495 13.75 3.62 -19.69
C LEU A 495 12.37 3.19 -20.20
N LEU A 496 11.83 2.13 -19.61
CA LEU A 496 10.49 1.65 -19.88
C LEU A 496 9.67 1.74 -18.59
N GLU A 497 8.76 2.72 -18.53
CA GLU A 497 7.94 2.98 -17.36
C GLU A 497 6.48 2.63 -17.63
N PHE A 498 5.85 1.91 -16.71
CA PHE A 498 4.46 1.49 -16.83
C PHE A 498 3.55 2.33 -15.95
N VAL A 499 2.32 2.55 -16.39
CA VAL A 499 1.21 3.07 -15.58
C VAL A 499 -0.03 2.23 -15.80
N LEU A 500 -0.45 1.48 -14.79
CA LEU A 500 -1.59 0.58 -14.85
C LEU A 500 -2.78 1.22 -14.14
N GLY A 501 -3.90 1.29 -14.84
CA GLY A 501 -5.17 1.76 -14.28
C GLY A 501 -6.31 0.83 -14.62
N ASP A 502 -7.46 1.10 -14.00
CA ASP A 502 -8.63 0.24 -14.09
C ASP A 502 -9.26 0.25 -15.49
N GLU A 503 -9.27 1.42 -16.14
CA GLU A 503 -9.84 1.61 -17.48
C GLU A 503 -8.77 1.70 -18.57
N PHE A 504 -7.66 2.40 -18.27
CA PHE A 504 -6.55 2.63 -19.19
C PHE A 504 -5.24 2.28 -18.51
N SER A 505 -4.31 1.75 -19.29
CA SER A 505 -2.92 1.61 -18.88
C SER A 505 -2.02 2.20 -19.96
N PHE A 506 -0.76 2.48 -19.60
CA PHE A 506 0.20 3.14 -20.46
C PHE A 506 1.61 2.58 -20.24
N ALA A 507 2.44 2.68 -21.28
CA ALA A 507 3.87 2.52 -21.19
C ALA A 507 4.58 3.71 -21.83
N PHE A 508 5.57 4.24 -21.12
CA PHE A 508 6.50 5.24 -21.60
C PHE A 508 7.79 4.56 -22.03
N TRP A 509 8.24 4.85 -23.24
CA TRP A 509 9.57 4.50 -23.72
C TRP A 509 10.40 5.76 -23.85
N ALA A 510 11.44 5.87 -23.04
CA ALA A 510 12.29 7.04 -23.00
C ALA A 510 13.75 6.68 -23.30
N THR A 511 14.40 7.50 -24.12
CA THR A 511 15.82 7.42 -24.47
C THR A 511 16.42 8.81 -24.37
N ARG A 512 17.74 8.93 -24.63
CA ARG A 512 18.37 10.24 -24.72
C ARG A 512 17.67 11.16 -25.72
N ASP A 513 17.07 10.68 -26.80
CA ASP A 513 16.58 11.57 -27.87
C ASP A 513 15.09 11.47 -28.16
N SER A 514 14.37 10.59 -27.45
CA SER A 514 12.94 10.41 -27.68
C SER A 514 12.20 10.00 -26.40
N LEU A 515 10.97 10.50 -26.29
CA LEU A 515 9.97 10.08 -25.33
C LEU A 515 8.73 9.64 -26.12
N LEU A 516 8.31 8.41 -25.94
CA LEU A 516 7.13 7.83 -26.58
C LEU A 516 6.16 7.34 -25.50
N LEU A 517 4.86 7.43 -25.79
CA LEU A 517 3.79 6.95 -24.94
C LEU A 517 2.91 6.01 -25.76
N SER A 518 2.66 4.81 -25.24
CA SER A 518 1.74 3.85 -25.83
C SER A 518 0.64 3.49 -24.84
N PRO A 519 -0.64 3.46 -25.26
CA PRO A 519 -1.69 2.85 -24.45
C PRO A 519 -1.48 1.34 -24.37
N LEU A 520 -1.94 0.77 -23.25
CA LEU A 520 -1.93 -0.64 -22.92
C LEU A 520 -3.33 -1.07 -22.45
N PRO A 521 -3.63 -2.39 -22.44
CA PRO A 521 -4.90 -2.87 -21.92
C PRO A 521 -5.11 -2.56 -20.41
N PRO A 522 -6.37 -2.61 -19.93
CA PRO A 522 -6.68 -2.43 -18.52
C PRO A 522 -5.85 -3.32 -17.59
N ALA A 523 -5.51 -2.81 -16.40
CA ALA A 523 -4.66 -3.49 -15.42
C ALA A 523 -5.13 -4.93 -15.14
N ALA A 524 -6.45 -5.15 -14.99
CA ALA A 524 -7.02 -6.47 -14.72
C ALA A 524 -6.66 -7.53 -15.77
N GLN A 525 -6.59 -7.15 -17.07
CA GLN A 525 -6.22 -8.08 -18.13
C GLN A 525 -4.72 -8.43 -18.04
N ILE A 526 -3.87 -7.42 -17.84
CA ILE A 526 -2.42 -7.60 -17.69
C ILE A 526 -2.14 -8.48 -16.45
N TYR A 527 -2.84 -8.24 -15.35
CA TYR A 527 -2.70 -9.01 -14.10
C TYR A 527 -2.99 -10.49 -14.31
N GLY A 528 -4.07 -10.82 -15.02
CA GLY A 528 -4.38 -12.22 -15.34
C GLY A 528 -3.28 -12.92 -16.13
N LEU A 529 -2.68 -12.22 -17.12
CA LEU A 529 -1.58 -12.76 -17.93
C LEU A 529 -0.29 -12.93 -17.12
N VAL A 530 0.10 -11.91 -16.35
CA VAL A 530 1.29 -11.94 -15.51
C VAL A 530 1.20 -13.03 -14.45
N HIS A 531 0.06 -13.14 -13.75
CA HIS A 531 -0.17 -14.18 -12.74
C HIS A 531 -0.02 -15.58 -13.31
N ASN A 532 -0.62 -15.84 -14.47
CA ASN A 532 -0.51 -17.15 -15.13
C ASN A 532 0.92 -17.42 -15.59
N TYR A 533 1.61 -16.42 -16.14
CA TYR A 533 2.99 -16.57 -16.59
C TYR A 533 3.95 -16.88 -15.42
N ILE A 534 3.82 -16.17 -14.30
CA ILE A 534 4.61 -16.44 -13.09
C ILE A 534 4.37 -17.87 -12.59
N LYS A 535 3.11 -18.35 -12.59
CA LYS A 535 2.82 -19.75 -12.24
C LYS A 535 3.63 -20.72 -13.09
N PHE A 536 3.66 -20.54 -14.42
CA PHE A 536 4.48 -21.38 -15.30
C PHE A 536 5.98 -21.30 -15.00
N LEU A 537 6.51 -20.10 -14.74
CA LEU A 537 7.93 -19.93 -14.37
C LEU A 537 8.29 -20.69 -13.08
N THR A 538 7.34 -20.79 -12.15
CA THR A 538 7.52 -21.46 -10.85
C THR A 538 7.22 -22.96 -10.84
N LEU A 539 6.78 -23.55 -11.96
CA LEU A 539 6.52 -24.98 -12.03
C LEU A 539 7.82 -25.76 -11.85
N LYS A 540 7.88 -26.56 -10.78
CA LYS A 540 9.00 -27.47 -10.55
C LYS A 540 8.91 -28.61 -11.58
N ASN A 541 9.95 -28.72 -12.41
CA ASN A 541 10.28 -29.90 -13.21
C ASN A 541 9.60 -30.12 -14.59
N PRO A 542 9.37 -29.10 -15.43
CA PRO A 542 9.20 -29.34 -16.87
C PRO A 542 10.58 -29.33 -17.57
N ARG A 543 10.86 -30.36 -18.38
CA ARG A 543 12.07 -30.37 -19.25
C ARG A 543 11.97 -29.32 -20.37
N ASP A 544 10.75 -29.00 -20.78
CA ASP A 544 10.43 -28.04 -21.84
C ASP A 544 9.81 -26.77 -21.26
N PHE A 545 10.17 -25.61 -21.79
CA PHE A 545 9.57 -24.34 -21.36
C PHE A 545 8.18 -24.16 -22.00
N LEU A 546 7.13 -24.55 -21.28
CA LEU A 546 5.75 -24.59 -21.78
C LEU A 546 5.06 -23.21 -21.88
N ALA A 547 5.76 -22.13 -21.52
CA ALA A 547 5.18 -20.79 -21.46
C ALA A 547 5.70 -19.84 -22.54
N GLU A 548 6.31 -20.36 -23.62
CA GLU A 548 6.80 -19.56 -24.74
C GLU A 548 5.69 -18.66 -25.32
N GLU A 549 4.50 -19.20 -25.57
CA GLU A 549 3.38 -18.42 -26.12
C GLU A 549 2.90 -17.33 -25.16
N GLY A 550 2.79 -17.66 -23.86
CA GLY A 550 2.44 -16.68 -22.83
C GLY A 550 3.49 -15.58 -22.68
N SER A 551 4.76 -15.95 -22.80
CA SER A 551 5.91 -15.04 -22.79
C SER A 551 5.88 -14.09 -23.98
N CYS A 552 5.72 -14.62 -25.20
CA CYS A 552 5.62 -13.81 -26.42
C CYS A 552 4.39 -12.89 -26.38
N ARG A 553 3.24 -13.37 -25.89
CA ARG A 553 2.04 -12.54 -25.75
C ARG A 553 2.23 -11.38 -24.77
N LEU A 554 2.88 -11.63 -23.63
CA LEU A 554 3.22 -10.57 -22.68
C LEU A 554 4.22 -9.58 -23.30
N PHE A 555 5.21 -10.06 -24.04
CA PHE A 555 6.12 -9.21 -24.80
C PHE A 555 5.37 -8.32 -25.81
N ASP A 556 4.47 -8.89 -26.61
CA ASP A 556 3.70 -8.16 -27.62
C ASP A 556 2.81 -7.07 -27.01
N ILE A 557 2.24 -7.32 -25.84
CA ILE A 557 1.44 -6.33 -25.12
C ILE A 557 2.34 -5.24 -24.51
N LEU A 558 3.39 -5.62 -23.78
CA LEU A 558 4.13 -4.69 -22.92
C LEU A 558 5.28 -3.96 -23.63
N LEU A 559 5.93 -4.61 -24.61
CA LEU A 559 7.09 -4.09 -25.35
C LEU A 559 6.85 -4.04 -26.87
N GLY A 560 5.84 -4.73 -27.38
CA GLY A 560 5.48 -4.75 -28.80
C GLY A 560 5.36 -3.36 -29.44
N PRO A 561 4.72 -2.35 -28.79
CA PRO A 561 4.67 -0.98 -29.31
C PRO A 561 6.03 -0.33 -29.54
N PHE A 562 7.08 -0.84 -28.89
CA PHE A 562 8.46 -0.33 -28.98
C PHE A 562 9.41 -1.33 -29.67
N ARG A 563 8.90 -2.39 -30.29
CA ARG A 563 9.70 -3.46 -30.90
C ARG A 563 10.76 -2.92 -31.85
N ASP A 564 10.41 -1.97 -32.71
CA ASP A 564 11.33 -1.36 -33.69
C ASP A 564 12.44 -0.50 -33.06
N ARG A 565 12.34 -0.22 -31.75
CA ARG A 565 13.34 0.51 -30.97
C ARG A 565 14.32 -0.43 -30.27
N LEU A 566 13.93 -1.68 -30.03
CA LEU A 566 14.81 -2.71 -29.51
C LEU A 566 15.90 -3.01 -30.55
N GLY A 567 17.16 -3.07 -30.12
CA GLY A 567 18.30 -3.37 -31.01
C GLY A 567 18.85 -2.21 -31.84
N ARG A 568 18.25 -1.00 -31.81
CA ARG A 568 18.82 0.22 -32.44
C ARG A 568 19.91 0.87 -31.58
N GLY A 569 20.89 0.09 -31.14
CA GLY A 569 21.96 0.56 -30.25
C GLY A 569 21.59 0.60 -28.77
N VAL A 570 20.33 0.31 -28.40
CA VAL A 570 19.94 0.08 -27.01
C VAL A 570 20.51 -1.25 -26.53
N GLN A 571 21.33 -1.18 -25.49
CA GLN A 571 22.00 -2.31 -24.84
C GLN A 571 21.45 -2.54 -23.42
N ARG A 572 20.85 -1.50 -22.81
CA ARG A 572 20.29 -1.54 -21.46
C ARG A 572 18.88 -1.00 -21.43
N ILE A 573 18.00 -1.67 -20.68
CA ILE A 573 16.67 -1.18 -20.35
C ILE A 573 16.50 -1.12 -18.83
N ILE A 574 16.14 0.05 -18.33
CA ILE A 574 15.70 0.27 -16.96
C ILE A 574 14.17 0.16 -16.98
N ILE A 575 13.62 -0.78 -16.21
CA ILE A 575 12.19 -1.01 -16.09
C ILE A 575 11.69 -0.30 -14.82
N ILE A 576 10.65 0.53 -14.96
CA ILE A 576 9.86 1.05 -13.84
C ILE A 576 8.50 0.34 -13.87
N PRO A 577 8.29 -0.70 -13.04
CA PRO A 577 7.04 -1.46 -13.05
C PRO A 577 5.91 -0.72 -12.34
N ASP A 578 4.70 -1.21 -12.56
CA ASP A 578 3.51 -0.86 -11.77
C ASP A 578 2.69 -2.09 -11.42
N GLY A 579 2.04 -2.07 -10.25
CA GLY A 579 1.19 -3.15 -9.78
C GLY A 579 1.88 -4.50 -9.92
N HIS A 580 1.17 -5.51 -10.46
CA HIS A 580 1.71 -6.87 -10.58
C HIS A 580 2.93 -6.99 -11.51
N LEU A 581 3.28 -5.96 -12.30
CA LEU A 581 4.50 -5.99 -13.12
C LEU A 581 5.78 -5.99 -12.28
N PHE A 582 5.71 -5.58 -11.00
CA PHE A 582 6.83 -5.73 -10.06
C PHE A 582 7.24 -7.19 -9.82
N TYR A 583 6.34 -8.15 -10.07
CA TYR A 583 6.64 -9.57 -9.96
C TYR A 583 6.99 -10.22 -11.31
N LEU A 584 6.89 -9.47 -12.42
CA LEU A 584 7.21 -9.98 -13.74
C LEU A 584 8.72 -9.83 -13.99
N PRO A 585 9.49 -10.94 -14.12
CA PRO A 585 10.85 -10.85 -14.62
C PRO A 585 10.81 -10.60 -16.13
N PHE A 586 10.81 -9.33 -16.53
CA PHE A 586 10.79 -8.88 -17.93
C PHE A 586 11.89 -9.53 -18.75
N GLU A 587 13.03 -9.82 -18.15
CA GLU A 587 14.15 -10.47 -18.80
C GLU A 587 13.87 -11.91 -19.28
N SER A 588 12.81 -12.53 -18.75
CA SER A 588 12.30 -13.83 -19.20
C SER A 588 11.30 -13.75 -20.34
N LEU A 589 10.90 -12.54 -20.76
CA LEU A 589 10.03 -12.39 -21.92
C LEU A 589 10.79 -12.80 -23.18
N MET A 590 10.09 -13.40 -24.13
CA MET A 590 10.67 -13.93 -25.36
C MET A 590 10.26 -13.09 -26.56
N ILE A 591 11.23 -12.85 -27.45
CA ILE A 591 10.99 -12.32 -28.79
C ILE A 591 10.88 -13.50 -29.73
N ARG A 592 9.79 -13.56 -30.51
CA ARG A 592 9.65 -14.54 -31.59
C ARG A 592 10.76 -14.31 -32.61
N GLY A 593 11.46 -15.39 -32.99
CA GLY A 593 12.42 -15.32 -34.07
C GLY A 593 11.72 -15.21 -35.42
N ASP A 594 12.28 -14.40 -36.31
CA ASP A 594 11.90 -14.38 -37.73
C ASP A 594 12.57 -15.53 -38.49
N ASP A 595 11.99 -15.94 -39.62
CA ASP A 595 12.60 -16.85 -40.61
C ASP A 595 13.11 -18.20 -40.04
N GLY A 596 12.35 -18.80 -39.12
CA GLY A 596 12.67 -20.11 -38.54
C GLY A 596 13.73 -20.10 -37.44
N ARG A 597 14.17 -18.92 -36.98
CA ARG A 597 15.00 -18.81 -35.78
C ARG A 597 14.19 -19.11 -34.51
N PRO A 598 14.76 -19.80 -33.51
CA PRO A 598 14.07 -20.04 -32.25
C PRO A 598 13.81 -18.72 -31.52
N ALA A 599 12.73 -18.66 -30.75
CA ALA A 599 12.48 -17.56 -29.85
C ALA A 599 13.61 -17.42 -28.82
N ARG A 600 13.95 -16.19 -28.45
CA ARG A 600 15.06 -15.89 -27.53
C ARG A 600 14.59 -15.02 -26.38
N PHE A 601 15.21 -15.18 -25.21
CA PHE A 601 14.89 -14.38 -24.03
C PHE A 601 15.48 -12.97 -24.16
N LEU A 602 14.77 -11.95 -23.66
CA LEU A 602 15.26 -10.57 -23.67
C LEU A 602 16.63 -10.42 -22.99
N ILE A 603 16.90 -11.19 -21.94
CA ILE A 603 18.19 -11.14 -21.23
C ILE A 603 19.39 -11.49 -22.11
N GLU A 604 19.18 -12.27 -23.18
CA GLU A 604 20.27 -12.69 -24.07
C GLU A 604 20.87 -11.52 -24.84
N ASP A 605 20.07 -10.49 -25.11
CA ASP A 605 20.47 -9.36 -25.94
C ASP A 605 20.57 -8.04 -25.13
N LEU A 606 19.90 -7.95 -23.97
CA LEU A 606 19.76 -6.70 -23.21
C LEU A 606 20.16 -6.84 -21.73
N GLU A 607 20.83 -5.82 -21.20
CA GLU A 607 20.97 -5.60 -19.76
C GLU A 607 19.64 -5.08 -19.20
N ILE A 608 19.05 -5.76 -18.21
CA ILE A 608 17.77 -5.37 -17.62
C ILE A 608 17.94 -5.13 -16.12
N SER A 609 17.43 -3.99 -15.65
CA SER A 609 17.40 -3.58 -14.24
C SER A 609 16.08 -2.91 -13.90
N TYR A 610 15.76 -2.85 -12.62
CA TYR A 610 14.49 -2.34 -12.13
C TYR A 610 14.68 -1.13 -11.22
N SER A 611 13.72 -0.21 -11.24
CA SER A 611 13.64 0.88 -10.26
C SER A 611 12.20 1.14 -9.85
N PRO A 612 11.92 1.57 -8.60
CA PRO A 612 10.60 2.03 -8.20
C PRO A 612 10.11 3.26 -8.98
N SER A 613 11.03 4.13 -9.40
CA SER A 613 10.77 5.30 -10.27
C SER A 613 12.07 5.88 -10.86
N ALA A 614 11.96 6.80 -11.82
CA ALA A 614 13.12 7.45 -12.42
C ALA A 614 13.77 8.41 -11.40
N SER A 615 12.95 9.18 -10.71
CA SER A 615 13.36 10.08 -9.64
C SER A 615 14.10 9.35 -8.52
N ALA A 616 13.60 8.17 -8.12
CA ALA A 616 14.24 7.33 -7.11
C ALA A 616 15.62 6.86 -7.55
N LEU A 617 15.74 6.45 -8.82
CA LEU A 617 17.00 5.98 -9.38
C LEU A 617 18.05 7.09 -9.41
N VAL A 618 17.68 8.31 -9.81
CA VAL A 618 18.59 9.46 -9.78
C VAL A 618 19.13 9.68 -8.37
N ARG A 619 18.27 9.59 -7.34
CA ARG A 619 18.71 9.76 -5.94
C ARG A 619 19.63 8.65 -5.46
N LEU A 620 19.34 7.41 -5.82
CA LEU A 620 20.24 6.29 -5.54
C LEU A 620 21.60 6.48 -6.24
N MET A 621 21.59 7.05 -7.46
CA MET A 621 22.81 7.31 -8.22
C MET A 621 23.63 8.50 -7.67
N GLU A 622 22.96 9.54 -7.19
CA GLU A 622 23.57 10.76 -6.63
C GLU A 622 24.11 10.58 -5.21
N ARG A 623 23.68 9.55 -4.47
CA ARG A 623 24.20 9.26 -3.12
C ARG A 623 25.73 9.19 -3.09
N ASP A 624 26.32 9.81 -2.07
CA ASP A 624 27.76 9.98 -1.91
C ASP A 624 28.54 8.70 -2.25
N ARG A 625 29.42 8.80 -3.24
CA ARG A 625 30.37 7.75 -3.58
C ARG A 625 31.60 7.76 -2.65
N TYR A 626 31.49 8.12 -1.36
CA TYR A 626 32.72 8.41 -0.60
C TYR A 626 32.70 8.02 0.90
N ARG A 627 33.40 6.91 1.19
CA ARG A 627 34.53 6.81 2.14
C ARG A 627 35.47 5.74 1.57
N LEU A 628 36.68 6.13 1.16
CA LEU A 628 37.74 5.20 0.77
C LEU A 628 38.78 5.14 1.90
N PRO A 629 39.45 3.99 2.11
CA PRO A 629 39.28 2.72 1.39
C PRO A 629 38.04 1.93 1.87
N ARG A 630 37.33 1.29 0.94
CA ARG A 630 36.25 0.34 1.25
C ARG A 630 36.77 -1.09 1.21
N LYS A 631 36.25 -1.96 2.07
CA LYS A 631 36.41 -3.41 1.94
C LYS A 631 35.59 -3.91 0.76
N GLY A 632 36.09 -4.94 0.07
CA GLY A 632 35.42 -5.56 -1.07
C GLY A 632 34.09 -6.25 -0.70
N LEU A 633 34.10 -7.15 0.27
CA LEU A 633 32.97 -8.06 0.52
C LEU A 633 32.70 -8.31 2.02
N LEU A 634 31.43 -8.25 2.41
CA LEU A 634 30.90 -8.93 3.59
C LEU A 634 30.02 -10.08 3.12
N ALA A 635 30.34 -11.32 3.52
CA ALA A 635 29.52 -12.49 3.22
C ALA A 635 29.02 -13.14 4.51
N VAL A 636 27.72 -13.39 4.58
CA VAL A 636 27.04 -13.95 5.76
C VAL A 636 26.35 -15.24 5.37
N SER A 637 26.63 -16.33 6.08
CA SER A 637 25.97 -17.63 5.92
C SER A 637 25.37 -18.10 7.24
N ALA A 638 24.03 -18.23 7.28
CA ALA A 638 23.29 -18.79 8.42
C ALA A 638 22.48 -20.02 7.99
N PRO A 639 23.13 -21.16 7.65
CA PRO A 639 22.47 -22.30 6.99
C PRO A 639 21.55 -23.10 7.91
N LYS A 640 21.89 -23.15 9.20
CA LYS A 640 21.05 -23.69 10.27
C LYS A 640 20.73 -22.54 11.20
N VAL A 641 19.46 -22.23 11.38
CA VAL A 641 19.04 -21.30 12.42
C VAL A 641 18.56 -22.15 13.59
N PRO A 642 19.00 -21.90 14.84
CA PRO A 642 18.52 -22.62 16.02
C PRO A 642 17.09 -22.19 16.36
N VAL A 643 16.15 -22.34 15.42
CA VAL A 643 14.73 -22.21 15.68
C VAL A 643 14.28 -23.56 16.24
N SER A 644 14.46 -23.75 17.55
CA SER A 644 13.74 -24.80 18.28
C SER A 644 12.27 -24.70 17.88
N LYS A 645 11.67 -25.70 17.21
CA LYS A 645 10.26 -25.74 16.74
C LYS A 645 9.33 -24.68 17.35
N ASN A 646 9.32 -23.44 16.86
CA ASN A 646 8.63 -22.34 17.54
C ASN A 646 8.08 -21.29 16.62
N TYR A 647 7.09 -20.60 17.17
CA TYR A 647 6.26 -19.63 16.53
C TYR A 647 7.02 -18.31 16.31
N LEU A 648 7.29 -17.93 15.06
CA LEU A 648 7.72 -16.57 14.67
C LEU A 648 6.48 -15.73 14.44
N PHE A 649 6.36 -14.60 15.15
CA PHE A 649 5.16 -13.74 15.13
C PHE A 649 3.85 -14.46 15.47
N GLY A 650 3.91 -15.60 16.19
CA GLY A 650 2.74 -16.42 16.47
C GLY A 650 2.41 -17.47 15.40
N TYR A 651 3.28 -17.72 14.41
CA TYR A 651 3.17 -18.77 13.39
C TYR A 651 4.31 -19.80 13.46
N LEU A 652 3.99 -21.10 13.41
CA LEU A 652 5.01 -22.15 13.41
C LEU A 652 5.82 -22.08 12.10
N ILE A 653 7.14 -21.86 12.20
CA ILE A 653 8.06 -21.89 11.06
C ILE A 653 9.12 -22.97 11.30
N GLU A 654 9.23 -23.92 10.38
CA GLU A 654 10.28 -24.95 10.38
C GLU A 654 11.15 -24.80 9.11
N PRO A 655 12.14 -23.88 9.11
CA PRO A 655 12.98 -23.69 7.94
C PRO A 655 13.89 -24.92 7.73
N SER A 656 13.94 -25.42 6.49
CA SER A 656 14.87 -26.49 6.11
C SER A 656 16.30 -25.96 6.01
N GLU A 657 17.30 -26.73 6.44
CA GLU A 657 18.71 -26.34 6.32
C GLU A 657 19.12 -25.96 4.88
N LEU A 658 19.79 -24.81 4.73
CA LEU A 658 20.40 -24.35 3.47
C LEU A 658 21.77 -25.03 3.28
N LYS A 659 21.77 -26.23 2.72
CA LYS A 659 22.95 -27.10 2.60
C LYS A 659 24.07 -26.50 1.73
N HIS A 660 23.75 -25.61 0.80
CA HIS A 660 24.67 -24.98 -0.14
C HIS A 660 24.98 -23.50 0.16
N ALA A 661 24.36 -22.89 1.17
CA ALA A 661 24.66 -21.52 1.58
C ALA A 661 26.12 -21.31 2.04
N ARG A 662 26.75 -22.31 2.67
CA ARG A 662 28.19 -22.24 3.02
C ARG A 662 29.08 -22.41 1.78
N PRO A 663 28.92 -23.46 0.95
CA PRO A 663 29.63 -23.56 -0.34
C PRO A 663 29.50 -22.31 -1.22
N GLU A 664 28.33 -21.65 -1.23
CA GLU A 664 28.11 -20.38 -1.93
C GLU A 664 29.00 -19.26 -1.39
N VAL A 665 29.00 -19.04 -0.07
CA VAL A 665 29.84 -18.01 0.57
C VAL A 665 31.33 -18.30 0.39
N GLU A 666 31.76 -19.57 0.48
CA GLU A 666 33.14 -19.98 0.23
C GLU A 666 33.59 -19.65 -1.21
N ALA A 667 32.75 -19.98 -2.20
CA ALA A 667 33.03 -19.71 -3.61
C ALA A 667 33.10 -18.21 -3.93
N ILE A 668 32.19 -17.42 -3.37
CA ILE A 668 32.17 -15.95 -3.55
C ILE A 668 33.39 -15.32 -2.88
N SER A 669 33.65 -15.69 -1.62
CA SER A 669 34.73 -15.12 -0.83
C SER A 669 36.10 -15.37 -1.46
N GLY A 670 36.28 -16.52 -2.10
CA GLY A 670 37.50 -16.89 -2.84
C GLY A 670 37.88 -15.94 -3.98
N LEU A 671 36.96 -15.10 -4.45
CA LEU A 671 37.19 -14.10 -5.50
C LEU A 671 37.76 -12.78 -4.98
N PHE A 672 37.83 -12.60 -3.65
CA PHE A 672 38.34 -11.39 -3.00
C PHE A 672 39.57 -11.69 -2.14
N GLU A 673 40.49 -10.71 -2.07
CA GLU A 673 41.66 -10.77 -1.19
C GLU A 673 41.25 -10.85 0.29
N SER A 674 42.09 -11.47 1.13
CA SER A 674 41.74 -11.79 2.52
C SER A 674 41.52 -10.56 3.41
N ASP A 675 42.20 -9.45 3.14
CA ASP A 675 42.05 -8.16 3.81
C ASP A 675 40.83 -7.37 3.29
N GLN A 676 40.36 -7.69 2.09
CA GLN A 676 39.20 -7.09 1.44
C GLN A 676 37.88 -7.81 1.73
N ARG A 677 37.90 -8.92 2.47
CA ARG A 677 36.69 -9.71 2.77
C ARG A 677 36.46 -9.91 4.26
N THR A 678 35.21 -10.01 4.65
CA THR A 678 34.79 -10.43 5.99
C THR A 678 33.69 -11.47 5.85
N ILE A 679 33.84 -12.58 6.58
CA ILE A 679 32.96 -13.73 6.49
C ILE A 679 32.34 -13.95 7.88
N LEU A 680 31.02 -13.97 7.96
CA LEU A 680 30.27 -14.37 9.14
C LEU A 680 29.59 -15.70 8.86
N GLU A 681 30.00 -16.77 9.55
CA GLU A 681 29.46 -18.12 9.38
C GLU A 681 29.16 -18.79 10.71
N GLY A 682 28.29 -19.79 10.67
CA GLY A 682 27.90 -20.54 11.87
C GLY A 682 27.39 -19.59 12.95
N SER A 683 27.81 -19.80 14.20
CA SER A 683 27.38 -18.94 15.32
C SER A 683 27.85 -17.49 15.24
N GLN A 684 28.79 -17.13 14.34
CA GLN A 684 29.22 -15.75 14.10
C GLN A 684 28.29 -15.00 13.13
N ALA A 685 27.46 -15.73 12.36
CA ALA A 685 26.41 -15.16 11.52
C ALA A 685 25.17 -14.77 12.34
N ASP A 686 25.40 -14.14 13.50
CA ASP A 686 24.35 -13.68 14.39
C ASP A 686 24.00 -12.21 14.17
N GLU A 687 22.77 -11.86 14.55
CA GLU A 687 22.22 -10.51 14.36
C GLU A 687 23.07 -9.43 15.04
N THR A 688 23.57 -9.70 16.24
CA THR A 688 24.37 -8.75 17.02
C THR A 688 25.72 -8.48 16.36
N SER A 689 26.42 -9.53 15.92
CA SER A 689 27.69 -9.42 15.21
C SER A 689 27.54 -8.62 13.92
N LEU A 690 26.47 -8.88 13.14
CA LEU A 690 26.19 -8.13 11.92
C LEU A 690 25.93 -6.64 12.21
N LYS A 691 25.07 -6.31 13.18
CA LYS A 691 24.73 -4.93 13.56
C LYS A 691 25.94 -4.12 14.08
N ARG A 692 26.99 -4.78 14.59
CA ARG A 692 28.21 -4.14 15.11
C ARG A 692 29.23 -3.79 14.04
N LEU A 693 29.13 -4.39 12.84
CA LEU A 693 30.06 -4.09 11.76
C LEU A 693 29.79 -2.69 11.18
N PRO A 694 30.83 -1.98 10.71
CA PRO A 694 30.65 -0.77 9.92
C PRO A 694 30.19 -1.16 8.51
N LEU A 695 28.90 -1.45 8.36
CA LEU A 695 28.34 -2.00 7.11
C LEU A 695 28.60 -1.07 5.91
N GLY A 696 28.59 0.25 6.12
CA GLY A 696 28.93 1.29 5.14
C GLY A 696 30.33 1.23 4.54
N ASP A 697 31.25 0.46 5.14
CA ASP A 697 32.62 0.29 4.64
C ASP A 697 32.73 -0.84 3.59
N TYR A 698 31.69 -1.65 3.39
CA TYR A 698 31.71 -2.77 2.44
C TYR A 698 31.07 -2.38 1.10
N ARG A 699 31.74 -2.69 -0.01
CA ARG A 699 31.19 -2.51 -1.36
C ARG A 699 30.05 -3.48 -1.63
N PHE A 700 30.29 -4.76 -1.35
CA PHE A 700 29.32 -5.83 -1.54
C PHE A 700 28.93 -6.45 -0.20
N ILE A 701 27.63 -6.63 0.02
CA ILE A 701 27.10 -7.34 1.19
C ILE A 701 26.24 -8.49 0.69
N HIS A 702 26.67 -9.72 0.93
CA HIS A 702 26.00 -10.94 0.53
C HIS A 702 25.38 -11.65 1.74
N LEU A 703 24.07 -11.87 1.72
CA LEU A 703 23.32 -12.50 2.79
C LEU A 703 22.70 -13.82 2.29
N ALA A 704 23.36 -14.94 2.57
CA ALA A 704 22.88 -16.30 2.30
C ALA A 704 22.16 -16.87 3.54
N VAL A 705 20.90 -16.49 3.68
CA VAL A 705 20.10 -16.67 4.90
C VAL A 705 18.63 -16.93 4.55
N HIS A 706 17.82 -17.42 5.49
CA HIS A 706 16.38 -17.50 5.25
C HIS A 706 15.74 -16.12 5.36
N GLY A 707 14.80 -15.81 4.47
CA GLY A 707 13.93 -14.65 4.57
C GLY A 707 12.53 -15.05 5.06
N ILE A 708 11.91 -14.19 5.86
CA ILE A 708 10.50 -14.28 6.24
C ILE A 708 9.80 -13.07 5.66
N PHE A 709 8.68 -13.30 5.00
CA PHE A 709 7.87 -12.27 4.35
C PHE A 709 6.46 -12.33 4.90
N ASP A 710 5.93 -11.17 5.25
CA ASP A 710 4.56 -11.00 5.69
C ASP A 710 3.91 -9.92 4.83
N ASP A 711 2.99 -10.33 3.95
CA ASP A 711 2.32 -9.45 2.99
C ASP A 711 1.26 -8.55 3.65
N GLN A 712 0.85 -8.85 4.89
CA GLN A 712 -0.15 -8.05 5.62
C GLN A 712 0.52 -7.07 6.60
N ASN A 713 1.62 -7.51 7.22
CA ASN A 713 2.44 -6.70 8.09
C ASN A 713 3.88 -6.73 7.62
N TRP A 714 4.17 -6.01 6.54
CA TRP A 714 5.49 -5.94 5.91
C TRP A 714 6.62 -5.62 6.90
N ARG A 715 6.34 -4.94 8.03
CA ARG A 715 7.30 -4.64 9.11
C ARG A 715 7.81 -5.88 9.83
N TRP A 716 7.07 -6.98 9.78
CA TRP A 716 7.46 -8.28 10.33
C TRP A 716 8.39 -9.05 9.39
N SER A 717 8.52 -8.62 8.14
CA SER A 717 9.51 -9.19 7.23
C SER A 717 10.93 -9.00 7.76
N GLY A 718 11.77 -10.01 7.58
CA GLY A 718 13.11 -10.04 8.14
C GLY A 718 13.97 -11.18 7.61
N LEU A 719 15.25 -11.13 7.95
CA LEU A 719 16.22 -12.17 7.62
C LEU A 719 16.59 -12.96 8.88
N LEU A 720 16.51 -14.28 8.81
CA LEU A 720 16.85 -15.16 9.93
C LEU A 720 18.36 -15.33 10.04
N LEU A 721 18.90 -14.97 11.19
CA LEU A 721 20.30 -15.07 11.56
C LEU A 721 20.46 -15.98 12.79
N TRP A 722 21.70 -16.27 13.17
CA TRP A 722 21.94 -16.87 14.47
C TRP A 722 21.52 -15.93 15.59
N ARG A 723 21.15 -16.54 16.71
CA ARG A 723 20.85 -15.82 17.95
C ARG A 723 21.96 -16.09 18.96
N ASP A 724 22.61 -15.03 19.41
CA ASP A 724 23.42 -15.09 20.62
C ASP A 724 22.49 -15.19 21.84
N LYS A 725 22.64 -16.28 22.62
CA LYS A 725 21.83 -16.53 23.82
C LYS A 725 22.02 -15.47 24.91
N TYR A 726 23.12 -14.71 24.84
CA TYR A 726 23.46 -13.65 25.78
C TYR A 726 23.09 -12.25 25.26
N SER A 727 22.56 -12.16 24.04
CA SER A 727 22.10 -10.90 23.44
C SER A 727 20.60 -10.68 23.64
N ALA A 728 20.19 -9.41 23.55
CA ALA A 728 18.78 -9.00 23.51
C ALA A 728 18.18 -9.09 22.10
N ASP A 729 19.02 -9.29 21.08
CA ASP A 729 18.60 -9.51 19.69
C ASP A 729 17.88 -10.86 19.56
N ASP A 730 16.88 -10.90 18.68
CA ASP A 730 15.95 -12.04 18.54
C ASP A 730 16.38 -13.05 17.46
N GLY A 731 17.47 -12.77 16.74
CA GLY A 731 17.97 -13.58 15.65
C GLY A 731 17.23 -13.30 14.33
N VAL A 732 16.45 -12.24 14.24
CA VAL A 732 15.71 -11.83 13.05
C VAL A 732 16.07 -10.39 12.73
N LEU A 733 16.86 -10.18 11.68
CA LEU A 733 17.12 -8.84 11.19
C LEU A 733 15.87 -8.30 10.48
N GLN A 734 15.01 -7.63 11.24
CA GLN A 734 13.74 -7.10 10.74
C GLN A 734 13.92 -5.73 10.10
N LEU A 735 12.92 -5.33 9.33
CA LEU A 735 12.95 -4.07 8.61
C LEU A 735 13.13 -2.83 9.53
N ARG A 736 12.60 -2.89 10.76
CA ARG A 736 12.84 -1.86 11.79
C ARG A 736 14.32 -1.71 12.16
N ASP A 737 15.09 -2.81 12.09
CA ASP A 737 16.50 -2.83 12.41
C ASP A 737 17.31 -2.35 11.22
N ILE A 738 16.97 -2.83 10.01
CA ILE A 738 17.59 -2.40 8.75
C ILE A 738 17.52 -0.88 8.60
N PHE A 739 16.39 -0.25 8.94
CA PHE A 739 16.25 1.21 8.91
C PHE A 739 17.16 1.99 9.87
N LEU A 740 17.72 1.33 10.89
CA LEU A 740 18.64 1.94 11.85
C LEU A 740 20.11 1.65 11.50
N LEU A 741 20.36 0.85 10.46
CA LEU A 741 21.68 0.49 9.98
C LEU A 741 22.10 1.38 8.81
N ASP A 742 23.40 1.46 8.61
CA ASP A 742 24.02 2.23 7.54
C ASP A 742 24.79 1.30 6.62
N PHE A 743 24.17 0.91 5.51
CA PHE A 743 24.73 -0.03 4.53
C PHE A 743 25.66 0.66 3.54
N ARG A 744 25.35 1.89 3.09
CA ARG A 744 26.10 2.70 2.09
C ARG A 744 26.85 1.92 1.00
N SER A 745 26.32 0.76 0.60
CA SER A 745 27.01 -0.23 -0.24
C SER A 745 26.63 -0.10 -1.70
N ASP A 746 27.48 -0.62 -2.58
CA ASP A 746 27.23 -0.62 -4.02
C ASP A 746 26.14 -1.65 -4.36
N LEU A 747 26.16 -2.81 -3.70
CA LEU A 747 25.16 -3.87 -3.90
C LEU A 747 24.96 -4.69 -2.62
N VAL A 748 23.71 -4.83 -2.20
CA VAL A 748 23.26 -5.87 -1.25
C VAL A 748 22.66 -7.03 -2.04
N VAL A 749 23.14 -8.25 -1.82
CA VAL A 749 22.57 -9.47 -2.41
C VAL A 749 21.82 -10.24 -1.33
N LEU A 750 20.50 -10.36 -1.51
CA LEU A 750 19.63 -11.16 -0.66
C LEU A 750 19.45 -12.55 -1.28
N SER A 751 20.40 -13.45 -1.00
CA SER A 751 20.30 -14.89 -1.34
C SER A 751 19.39 -15.59 -0.33
N ALA A 752 18.19 -15.01 -0.17
CA ALA A 752 17.13 -15.44 0.71
C ALA A 752 15.89 -15.66 -0.16
N CYS A 753 15.34 -16.88 -0.12
CA CYS A 753 14.14 -17.24 -0.86
C CYS A 753 13.01 -16.22 -0.63
N GLN A 754 12.36 -15.72 -1.69
CA GLN A 754 11.26 -14.73 -1.66
C GLN A 754 11.64 -13.31 -1.18
N SER A 755 12.92 -12.95 -1.15
CA SER A 755 13.40 -11.60 -0.79
C SER A 755 12.85 -10.43 -1.61
N GLY A 756 12.33 -10.71 -2.81
CA GLY A 756 11.69 -9.72 -3.68
C GLY A 756 10.17 -9.66 -3.59
N LYS A 757 9.52 -10.57 -2.84
CA LYS A 757 8.08 -10.47 -2.57
C LYS A 757 7.84 -9.46 -1.45
N GLY A 758 6.96 -8.52 -1.71
CA GLY A 758 6.46 -7.54 -0.75
C GLY A 758 5.07 -7.08 -1.16
N THR A 759 4.36 -6.40 -0.27
CA THR A 759 3.01 -5.89 -0.56
C THR A 759 3.08 -4.85 -1.68
N LEU A 760 2.35 -5.10 -2.77
CA LEU A 760 2.17 -4.12 -3.83
C LEU A 760 1.06 -3.16 -3.42
N GLU A 761 1.42 -1.91 -3.20
CA GLU A 761 0.45 -0.87 -2.98
C GLU A 761 0.45 0.12 -4.15
N THR A 762 -0.76 0.45 -4.58
CA THR A 762 -1.00 1.31 -5.75
C THR A 762 -0.36 2.67 -5.51
N GLY A 763 0.58 3.07 -6.36
CA GLY A 763 1.26 4.39 -6.29
C GLY A 763 2.47 4.46 -5.35
N GLU A 764 2.80 3.42 -4.56
CA GLU A 764 3.91 3.45 -3.60
C GLU A 764 5.09 2.51 -3.95
N GLY A 765 4.91 1.55 -4.86
CA GLY A 765 5.96 0.62 -5.33
C GLY A 765 6.19 -0.58 -4.40
N ILE A 766 7.32 -1.31 -4.57
CA ILE A 766 7.67 -2.43 -3.69
C ILE A 766 8.09 -1.89 -2.31
N LEU A 767 7.23 -2.10 -1.33
CA LEU A 767 7.52 -1.91 0.09
C LEU A 767 7.83 -3.28 0.72
N GLY A 768 8.99 -3.40 1.36
CA GLY A 768 9.52 -4.66 1.89
C GLY A 768 11.01 -4.58 2.18
N LEU A 769 11.69 -5.73 2.29
CA LEU A 769 13.13 -5.78 2.56
C LEU A 769 13.95 -4.99 1.53
N THR A 770 13.59 -5.07 0.24
CA THR A 770 14.21 -4.28 -0.84
C THR A 770 14.23 -2.79 -0.52
N GLY A 771 13.07 -2.21 -0.22
CA GLY A 771 12.96 -0.81 0.17
C GLY A 771 13.76 -0.52 1.44
N GLY A 772 13.76 -1.44 2.41
CA GLY A 772 14.63 -1.43 3.58
C GLY A 772 16.09 -1.13 3.31
N PHE A 773 16.72 -1.98 2.50
CA PHE A 773 18.13 -1.85 2.17
C PHE A 773 18.43 -0.64 1.29
N LEU A 774 17.54 -0.31 0.35
CA LEU A 774 17.66 0.91 -0.45
C LEU A 774 17.54 2.15 0.42
N PHE A 775 16.64 2.20 1.40
CA PHE A 775 16.55 3.33 2.34
C PHE A 775 17.80 3.40 3.19
N ALA A 776 18.24 2.29 3.77
CA ALA A 776 19.41 2.17 4.65
C ALA A 776 20.78 2.41 3.96
N GLY A 777 20.79 2.91 2.72
CA GLY A 777 21.98 3.44 2.07
C GLY A 777 22.48 2.64 0.88
N SER A 778 21.98 1.42 0.64
CA SER A 778 22.42 0.63 -0.50
C SER A 778 21.97 1.27 -1.82
N ARG A 779 22.86 1.28 -2.83
CA ARG A 779 22.55 1.81 -4.16
C ARG A 779 21.72 0.85 -5.00
N ALA A 780 21.90 -0.45 -4.79
CA ALA A 780 21.18 -1.50 -5.48
C ALA A 780 21.01 -2.73 -4.61
N VAL A 781 19.93 -3.47 -4.82
CA VAL A 781 19.63 -4.73 -4.12
C VAL A 781 19.30 -5.80 -5.14
N LEU A 782 19.97 -6.94 -5.06
CA LEU A 782 19.61 -8.15 -5.82
C LEU A 782 18.73 -9.04 -4.93
N VAL A 783 17.53 -9.37 -5.41
CA VAL A 783 16.53 -10.14 -4.66
C VAL A 783 16.03 -11.34 -5.45
N SER A 784 15.43 -12.32 -4.76
CA SER A 784 14.77 -13.48 -5.38
C SER A 784 13.24 -13.38 -5.31
N LEU A 785 12.56 -13.60 -6.44
CA LEU A 785 11.10 -13.53 -6.55
C LEU A 785 10.40 -14.81 -6.04
N TRP A 786 11.07 -15.96 -6.07
CA TRP A 786 10.54 -17.24 -5.59
C TRP A 786 11.64 -18.14 -5.01
N ASN A 787 11.24 -19.29 -4.45
CA ASN A 787 12.19 -20.27 -3.90
C ASN A 787 12.86 -21.05 -5.03
N ILE A 788 14.19 -21.07 -5.02
CA ILE A 788 15.03 -21.73 -6.01
C ILE A 788 15.78 -22.88 -5.34
N ASP A 789 16.20 -23.88 -6.12
CA ASP A 789 17.08 -24.94 -5.62
C ASP A 789 18.45 -24.38 -5.22
N ASP A 790 18.85 -24.67 -3.99
CA ASP A 790 20.05 -24.16 -3.33
C ASP A 790 21.35 -24.44 -4.13
N ARG A 791 21.43 -25.58 -4.85
CA ARG A 791 22.59 -25.89 -5.70
C ARG A 791 22.67 -24.96 -6.92
N SER A 792 21.54 -24.64 -7.53
CA SER A 792 21.51 -23.73 -8.69
C SER A 792 21.80 -22.28 -8.29
N THR A 793 21.36 -21.86 -7.10
CA THR A 793 21.68 -20.55 -6.50
C THR A 793 23.19 -20.38 -6.32
N ALA A 794 23.87 -21.37 -5.75
CA ALA A 794 25.33 -21.30 -5.55
C ALA A 794 26.10 -21.13 -6.87
N VAL A 795 25.68 -21.83 -7.93
CA VAL A 795 26.27 -21.69 -9.28
C VAL A 795 26.00 -20.30 -9.85
N PHE A 796 24.75 -19.83 -9.76
CA PHE A 796 24.36 -18.50 -10.23
C PHE A 796 25.15 -17.38 -9.53
N MET A 797 25.24 -17.43 -8.20
CA MET A 797 25.95 -16.41 -7.41
C MET A 797 27.45 -16.43 -7.67
N SER A 798 28.07 -17.61 -7.84
CA SER A 798 29.46 -17.71 -8.25
C SER A 798 29.72 -17.04 -9.61
N ASN A 799 28.83 -17.27 -10.59
CA ASN A 799 28.93 -16.63 -11.91
C ASN A 799 28.77 -15.10 -11.81
N LEU A 800 27.77 -14.63 -11.06
CA LEU A 800 27.54 -13.21 -10.81
C LEU A 800 28.78 -12.53 -10.22
N TYR A 801 29.30 -13.06 -9.10
CA TYR A 801 30.43 -12.46 -8.41
C TYR A 801 31.73 -12.57 -9.21
N ARG A 802 31.90 -13.58 -10.06
CA ARG A 802 33.04 -13.64 -11.00
C ARG A 802 33.02 -12.46 -11.97
N HIS A 803 31.86 -12.08 -12.50
CA HIS A 803 31.74 -10.89 -13.36
C HIS A 803 31.90 -9.59 -12.58
N LEU A 804 31.34 -9.49 -11.37
CA LEU A 804 31.56 -8.33 -10.49
C LEU A 804 33.04 -8.17 -10.13
N ALA A 805 33.76 -9.23 -9.76
CA ALA A 805 35.18 -9.17 -9.44
C ALA A 805 36.04 -8.73 -10.65
N ASN A 806 35.55 -8.94 -11.88
CA ASN A 806 36.21 -8.57 -13.13
C ASN A 806 35.97 -7.11 -13.57
N GLY A 807 35.32 -6.27 -12.76
CA GLY A 807 35.09 -4.85 -13.13
C GLY A 807 33.75 -4.58 -13.82
N GLU A 808 32.91 -5.58 -14.06
CA GLU A 808 31.64 -5.44 -14.80
C GLU A 808 30.51 -4.89 -13.94
N SER A 809 29.63 -4.06 -14.51
CA SER A 809 28.50 -3.51 -13.78
C SER A 809 27.52 -4.53 -13.26
N SER A 810 26.81 -4.19 -12.18
CA SER A 810 25.81 -5.05 -11.55
C SER A 810 24.79 -5.60 -12.55
N SER A 811 24.31 -4.75 -13.45
CA SER A 811 23.39 -5.14 -14.54
C SER A 811 24.03 -6.08 -15.58
N ARG A 812 25.28 -5.80 -16.00
CA ARG A 812 26.00 -6.62 -16.97
C ARG A 812 26.43 -7.97 -16.39
N ALA A 813 26.93 -7.98 -15.16
CA ALA A 813 27.27 -9.19 -14.41
C ALA A 813 26.05 -10.09 -14.22
N LEU A 814 24.89 -9.50 -13.88
CA LEU A 814 23.62 -10.22 -13.79
C LEU A 814 23.20 -10.82 -15.13
N GLN A 815 23.27 -10.04 -16.21
CA GLN A 815 22.95 -10.51 -17.55
C GLN A 815 23.81 -11.72 -17.94
N LYS A 816 25.13 -11.61 -17.81
CA LYS A 816 26.04 -12.71 -18.17
C LYS A 816 25.82 -13.95 -17.31
N ALA A 817 25.61 -13.78 -16.01
CA ALA A 817 25.29 -14.91 -15.12
C ALA A 817 24.01 -15.63 -15.57
N LYS A 818 22.95 -14.90 -15.95
CA LYS A 818 21.70 -15.48 -16.49
C LYS A 818 21.92 -16.19 -17.83
N VAL A 819 22.66 -15.58 -18.76
CA VAL A 819 22.99 -16.19 -20.06
C VAL A 819 23.82 -17.46 -19.90
N GLU A 820 24.76 -17.50 -18.96
CA GLU A 820 25.51 -18.71 -18.63
C GLU A 820 24.60 -19.81 -18.05
N MET A 821 23.60 -19.45 -17.23
CA MET A 821 22.60 -20.41 -16.75
C MET A 821 21.76 -20.97 -17.89
N ILE A 822 21.30 -20.13 -18.82
CA ILE A 822 20.55 -20.52 -20.03
C ILE A 822 21.32 -21.55 -20.86
N ARG A 823 22.65 -21.43 -20.94
CA ARG A 823 23.54 -22.34 -21.70
C ARG A 823 23.96 -23.59 -20.92
N SER A 824 23.47 -23.77 -19.70
CA SER A 824 23.83 -24.88 -18.83
C SER A 824 22.68 -25.86 -18.64
N ARG A 825 22.85 -26.86 -17.76
CA ARG A 825 21.75 -27.73 -17.32
C ARG A 825 20.63 -27.00 -16.55
N PHE A 826 20.85 -25.74 -16.19
CA PHE A 826 19.89 -24.87 -15.50
C PHE A 826 19.22 -23.88 -16.48
N SER A 827 18.98 -24.33 -17.72
CA SER A 827 18.46 -23.48 -18.79
C SER A 827 17.04 -22.96 -18.54
N HIS A 828 16.23 -23.72 -17.80
CA HIS A 828 14.85 -23.36 -17.50
C HIS A 828 14.77 -22.04 -16.69
N PRO A 829 13.90 -21.08 -17.06
CA PRO A 829 13.76 -19.77 -16.39
C PRO A 829 13.56 -19.82 -14.87
N PHE A 830 12.97 -20.90 -14.35
CA PHE A 830 12.86 -21.17 -12.91
C PHE A 830 14.15 -20.89 -12.14
N TYR A 831 15.32 -21.21 -12.71
CA TYR A 831 16.62 -21.13 -12.04
C TYR A 831 17.27 -19.75 -12.09
N TRP A 832 16.97 -18.93 -13.10
CA TRP A 832 17.72 -17.69 -13.36
C TRP A 832 16.83 -16.44 -13.41
N ALA A 833 15.57 -16.56 -13.84
CA ALA A 833 14.62 -15.44 -13.91
C ALA A 833 14.08 -15.02 -12.54
N ALA A 834 14.39 -15.78 -11.49
CA ALA A 834 14.00 -15.46 -10.13
C ALA A 834 14.74 -14.24 -9.57
N PHE A 835 15.92 -13.91 -10.09
CA PHE A 835 16.78 -12.88 -9.52
C PHE A 835 16.58 -11.53 -10.19
N SER A 836 16.15 -10.51 -9.44
CA SER A 836 15.90 -9.16 -9.95
C SER A 836 16.80 -8.14 -9.28
N LEU A 837 17.44 -7.27 -10.07
CA LEU A 837 18.29 -6.18 -9.60
C LEU A 837 17.47 -4.89 -9.53
N ILE A 838 17.32 -4.34 -8.33
CA ILE A 838 16.52 -3.15 -8.07
C ILE A 838 17.45 -2.02 -7.59
N GLY A 839 17.41 -0.85 -8.24
CA GLY A 839 18.25 0.31 -7.93
C GLY A 839 19.28 0.61 -9.02
N ASP A 840 20.42 1.19 -8.64
CA ASP A 840 21.47 1.65 -9.55
C ASP A 840 22.09 0.49 -10.37
N PRO A 841 21.85 0.41 -11.68
CA PRO A 841 22.37 -0.68 -12.53
C PRO A 841 23.89 -0.61 -12.75
N LEU A 842 24.50 0.54 -12.45
CA LEU A 842 25.91 0.87 -12.65
C LEU A 842 26.67 1.00 -11.33
N SER A 843 26.10 0.52 -10.21
CA SER A 843 26.66 0.69 -8.87
C SER A 843 28.11 0.21 -8.72
N TYR A 844 28.57 -0.64 -9.65
CA TYR A 844 29.96 -0.99 -9.81
C TYR A 844 30.41 -0.73 -11.27
N SER A 845 31.37 0.15 -11.49
CA SER A 845 32.11 0.23 -12.74
C SER A 845 33.47 0.79 -12.39
N ILE A 846 34.53 0.03 -12.70
CA ILE A 846 35.86 0.62 -12.71
C ILE A 846 35.89 1.52 -13.93
N SER A 847 35.59 2.81 -13.76
CA SER A 847 36.04 3.81 -14.74
C SER A 847 37.56 3.74 -14.71
N LYS A 848 38.15 3.11 -15.72
CA LYS A 848 39.57 3.29 -16.02
C LYS A 848 39.82 4.72 -16.47
#